data_AF-A0A9D9TNH0-F1
#
_entry.id   AF-A0A9D9TNH0-F1
#
_cell.length_a   1.000
_cell.length_b   1.000
_cell.length_c   1.000
_cell.angle_alpha   90.00
_cell.angle_beta   90.00
_cell.angle_gamma   90.00
#
_symmetry.space_group_name_H-M   'P 1'
#
loop_
_entity.id
_entity.type
_entity.pdbx_description
1 polymer ?
#
loop_
_entity_poly.entity_id
_entity_poly.type
_entity_poly.pdbx_seq_one_letter_code
_entity_poly.pdbx_strand_id
1 'polypeptide(L)'
;AFVSAPAGTVISTDQITVGMIYKPSMATPVGDLKALSTGEFVQVGRAALAQTFKQNSDGAMFTLVGNHFKSKGTLNAGIGNSDIGDGQANNNGQRTRQAQELATWLATKPTGTNDPDYLIVGDLNAYAKEDPLTALETQGYSTLIPISNTSYQFGGAHGALDHALGNASLAAQVTNAKKWNINADEPTALDYNIQLDNGTIIKTATQIEELYDSDQYRNSDHDPVLVGLKLLCDKPTASIVSDPLLGTACQGVTVKLTGSGGSTYSWNGNAFGTASTYDVSANGTSTVKLIVKNTAGCSSEEVEKIVTITPNTENITSITECGTFTWANNGQTYSQSGTYLGTTTNCVTEKLILTINPLPVPIFENTNFSTCTNQTYLVSTSQAFSEYNWNNEGFGFADNYELSSGGTVTLKVKDTNGCISEEISQVITFNPVVYPTNTLSQNAIVEGETDFVSDDCKRITMINTAGLTNPATGTFNAKVWIENAPLSGPYVARHYQISPDAIDGQTGNAKITLFFTQAEFDAYNALTSLANQLPASAIDTAGINRLRIVKFPGVSSDGLGLPASYTGEGETINPADTDVIFEDGVWKITFSVSSFSGFFVNGQAGSLSVKLLDFKVSQTVQNENVLVWNTTEQVGLASFEVQKSTSDKVFETIEKVNASNFLQNKYQFVDKQPNESINYYRLKIINTDSTFEYSKAIAVNNNEKSLQVGEFYPNPSNEQTSIFIKSIAVGKCTIVAYDLAGKMLQKETHQLTKGENFIKYNTKLLPKGIVLVRINTGNALFYRKLVVE
;
A
#
# COMPACT_ATOMS: atom_id res chain seq x y z
N ALA A 1 27.51 7.92 30.80
CA ALA A 1 28.62 8.89 30.80
C ALA A 1 28.04 10.29 30.99
N PHE A 2 28.84 11.20 31.57
CA PHE A 2 28.48 12.61 31.72
C PHE A 2 29.06 13.42 30.55
N VAL A 3 28.33 14.41 30.05
CA VAL A 3 28.86 15.33 29.04
C VAL A 3 29.74 16.36 29.74
N SER A 4 31.05 16.27 29.56
CA SER A 4 32.00 17.17 30.22
C SER A 4 32.10 18.50 29.47
N ALA A 5 32.14 19.61 30.20
CA ALA A 5 32.42 20.91 29.62
C ALA A 5 33.93 21.09 29.34
N PRO A 6 34.30 21.90 28.33
CA PRO A 6 35.68 22.36 28.17
C PRO A 6 36.23 23.04 29.43
N ALA A 7 37.54 22.93 29.64
CA ALA A 7 38.19 23.55 30.79
C ALA A 7 38.00 25.09 30.77
N GLY A 8 37.55 25.65 31.91
CA GLY A 8 37.25 27.07 32.05
C GLY A 8 35.81 27.48 31.68
N THR A 9 34.97 26.57 31.18
CA THR A 9 33.53 26.85 30.97
C THR A 9 32.79 26.98 32.31
N VAL A 10 32.17 28.14 32.55
CA VAL A 10 31.34 28.39 33.74
C VAL A 10 29.91 27.93 33.47
N ILE A 11 29.53 26.78 34.02
CA ILE A 11 28.15 26.25 33.91
C ILE A 11 27.23 26.89 34.97
N SER A 12 27.76 27.17 36.16
CA SER A 12 27.00 27.77 37.25
C SER A 12 27.91 28.44 38.29
N THR A 13 27.35 29.43 38.98
CA THR A 13 27.88 30.05 40.22
C THR A 13 26.91 29.87 41.40
N ASP A 14 25.95 28.96 41.27
CA ASP A 14 24.92 28.58 42.23
C ASP A 14 25.25 27.16 42.76
N GLN A 15 24.65 26.77 43.89
CA GLN A 15 24.67 25.38 44.37
C GLN A 15 23.84 24.45 43.47
N ILE A 16 22.89 25.00 42.70
CA ILE A 16 22.03 24.29 41.76
C ILE A 16 22.59 24.43 40.33
N THR A 17 22.79 23.31 39.62
CA THR A 17 23.35 23.32 38.26
C THR A 17 22.62 22.39 37.30
N VAL A 18 22.78 22.61 35.99
CA VAL A 18 22.26 21.76 34.92
C VAL A 18 23.35 20.79 34.48
N GLY A 19 22.99 19.53 34.21
CA GLY A 19 23.91 18.52 33.71
C GLY A 19 23.27 17.60 32.67
N MET A 20 24.10 16.95 31.85
CA MET A 20 23.65 16.01 30.82
C MET A 20 24.35 14.67 30.98
N ILE A 21 23.56 13.58 30.96
CA ILE A 21 24.05 12.20 30.98
C ILE A 21 23.52 11.43 29.77
N TYR A 22 24.35 10.55 29.21
CA TYR A 22 24.02 9.76 28.03
C TYR A 22 24.55 8.32 28.13
N LYS A 23 23.99 7.42 27.31
CA LYS A 23 24.42 6.02 27.16
C LYS A 23 25.37 5.93 25.95
N PRO A 24 26.70 5.74 26.12
CA PRO A 24 27.65 5.77 25.01
C PRO A 24 27.44 4.72 23.92
N SER A 25 26.78 3.60 24.26
CA SER A 25 26.38 2.57 23.28
C SER A 25 25.29 3.06 22.32
N MET A 26 24.45 4.00 22.73
CA MET A 26 23.30 4.49 21.95
C MET A 26 23.63 5.77 21.18
N ALA A 27 24.37 6.69 21.80
CA ALA A 27 24.65 8.01 21.23
C ALA A 27 26.07 8.51 21.53
N THR A 28 26.60 9.32 20.62
CA THR A 28 27.91 9.97 20.70
C THR A 28 27.74 11.49 20.66
N PRO A 29 28.26 12.27 21.62
CA PRO A 29 28.29 13.73 21.54
C PRO A 29 29.08 14.21 20.31
N VAL A 30 28.58 15.23 19.63
CA VAL A 30 29.20 15.87 18.46
C VAL A 30 29.69 17.26 18.85
N GLY A 31 31.00 17.48 18.79
CA GLY A 31 31.64 18.72 19.24
C GLY A 31 31.56 18.93 20.76
N ASP A 32 32.06 20.08 21.23
CA ASP A 32 32.05 20.43 22.65
C ASP A 32 30.66 20.85 23.13
N LEU A 33 30.38 20.56 24.42
CA LEU A 33 29.28 21.16 25.16
C LEU A 33 29.36 22.69 25.14
N LYS A 34 28.21 23.34 24.92
CA LYS A 34 28.08 24.80 24.93
C LYS A 34 27.23 25.26 26.10
N ALA A 35 27.65 26.33 26.76
CA ALA A 35 26.94 26.95 27.88
C ALA A 35 26.57 28.39 27.55
N LEU A 36 25.29 28.75 27.71
CA LEU A 36 24.81 30.11 27.66
C LEU A 36 25.01 30.75 29.04
N SER A 37 26.24 31.19 29.31
CA SER A 37 26.68 31.80 30.56
C SER A 37 26.85 33.32 30.41
N THR A 38 25.90 33.97 29.72
CA THR A 38 25.85 35.43 29.47
C THR A 38 24.53 36.03 29.94
N GLY A 39 24.39 37.36 29.83
CA GLY A 39 23.11 38.06 29.91
C GLY A 39 22.25 37.73 31.13
N GLU A 40 21.06 37.24 30.88
CA GLU A 40 20.02 36.93 31.87
C GLU A 40 20.31 35.64 32.64
N PHE A 41 21.14 34.75 32.09
CA PHE A 41 21.57 33.51 32.75
C PHE A 41 22.69 33.74 33.78
N VAL A 42 23.51 34.78 33.60
CA VAL A 42 24.51 35.21 34.62
C VAL A 42 23.83 35.78 35.85
N GLN A 43 22.77 36.59 35.68
CA GLN A 43 22.03 37.21 36.79
C GLN A 43 21.38 36.20 37.75
N VAL A 44 21.21 34.95 37.30
CA VAL A 44 20.61 33.85 38.06
C VAL A 44 21.61 32.72 38.35
N GLY A 45 22.88 32.89 37.98
CA GLY A 45 23.97 31.97 38.30
C GLY A 45 23.91 30.57 37.66
N ARG A 46 23.08 30.34 36.64
CA ARG A 46 22.83 29.00 36.06
C ARG A 46 22.71 29.10 34.54
N ALA A 47 23.67 28.53 33.82
CA ALA A 47 23.68 28.55 32.35
C ALA A 47 22.69 27.54 31.75
N ALA A 48 22.13 27.87 30.59
CA ALA A 48 21.55 26.83 29.72
C ALA A 48 22.68 26.05 29.03
N LEU A 49 22.50 24.74 28.87
CA LEU A 49 23.49 23.86 28.23
C LEU A 49 22.95 23.36 26.89
N ALA A 50 23.77 23.31 25.84
CA ALA A 50 23.43 22.71 24.55
C ALA A 50 24.49 21.71 24.09
N GLN A 51 24.06 20.52 23.67
CA GLN A 51 24.90 19.46 23.12
C GLN A 51 24.17 18.75 21.98
N THR A 52 24.81 18.66 20.81
CA THR A 52 24.34 17.80 19.72
C THR A 52 24.79 16.37 19.98
N PHE A 53 23.87 15.41 19.83
CA PHE A 53 24.12 13.98 19.93
C PHE A 53 23.88 13.32 18.58
N LYS A 54 24.76 12.40 18.20
CA LYS A 54 24.58 11.49 17.07
C LYS A 54 24.14 10.11 17.57
N GLN A 55 23.05 9.60 17.04
CA GLN A 55 22.61 8.22 17.23
C GLN A 55 23.58 7.25 16.53
N ASN A 56 24.07 6.25 17.27
CA ASN A 56 25.16 5.39 16.80
C ASN A 56 24.74 4.40 15.69
N SER A 57 23.46 4.07 15.58
CA SER A 57 22.94 3.05 14.65
C SER A 57 22.86 3.50 13.19
N ASP A 58 22.58 4.77 12.96
CA ASP A 58 22.28 5.34 11.63
C ASP A 58 22.98 6.67 11.35
N GLY A 59 23.45 7.38 12.39
CA GLY A 59 24.09 8.68 12.28
C GLY A 59 23.15 9.87 12.38
N ALA A 60 21.86 9.66 12.66
CA ALA A 60 20.90 10.75 12.83
C ALA A 60 21.26 11.60 14.05
N MET A 61 21.00 12.90 14.03
CA MET A 61 21.41 13.82 15.08
C MET A 61 20.21 14.55 15.70
N PHE A 62 20.44 15.17 16.86
CA PHE A 62 19.59 16.23 17.42
C PHE A 62 20.39 17.02 18.46
N THR A 63 19.98 18.26 18.72
CA THR A 63 20.56 19.12 19.76
C THR A 63 19.68 19.13 20.99
N LEU A 64 20.18 18.56 22.09
CA LEU A 64 19.57 18.65 23.41
C LEU A 64 19.97 19.97 24.06
N VAL A 65 18.99 20.69 24.61
CA VAL A 65 19.18 21.94 25.35
C VAL A 65 18.57 21.78 26.75
N GLY A 66 19.38 21.92 27.79
CA GLY A 66 18.99 21.75 29.20
C GLY A 66 18.96 23.08 29.94
N ASN A 67 17.90 23.33 30.72
CA ASN A 67 17.61 24.64 31.31
C ASN A 67 17.10 24.55 32.76
N HIS A 68 17.31 25.63 33.54
CA HIS A 68 16.64 25.87 34.82
C HIS A 68 16.47 27.39 35.04
N PHE A 69 15.30 27.92 34.68
CA PHE A 69 14.98 29.36 34.72
C PHE A 69 14.70 29.88 36.14
N LYS A 70 14.70 31.20 36.34
CA LYS A 70 14.52 31.82 37.66
C LYS A 70 13.19 31.42 38.33
N SER A 71 13.28 31.00 39.58
CA SER A 71 12.11 30.60 40.39
C SER A 71 11.10 31.71 40.67
N LYS A 72 9.82 31.33 40.80
CA LYS A 72 8.68 32.23 41.11
C LYS A 72 8.66 32.78 42.55
N GLY A 73 9.48 32.23 43.46
CA GLY A 73 9.49 32.60 44.88
C GLY A 73 10.18 33.95 45.16
N THR A 74 11.45 33.90 45.58
CA THR A 74 12.24 35.09 45.96
C THR A 74 12.36 36.07 44.79
N LEU A 75 11.95 37.33 45.03
CA LEU A 75 12.00 38.43 44.07
C LEU A 75 13.44 38.90 43.81
N ASN A 76 13.84 38.94 42.54
CA ASN A 76 15.02 39.65 42.07
C ASN A 76 14.64 41.07 41.63
N ALA A 77 15.49 42.06 41.92
CA ALA A 77 15.34 43.39 41.32
C ALA A 77 15.40 43.32 39.79
N GLY A 78 14.54 44.07 39.09
CA GLY A 78 14.51 44.10 37.62
C GLY A 78 13.15 44.46 37.05
N ILE A 79 13.12 44.84 35.77
CA ILE A 79 11.90 45.22 35.06
C ILE A 79 11.00 43.98 34.87
N GLY A 80 9.73 44.11 35.26
CA GLY A 80 8.73 43.03 35.15
C GLY A 80 8.91 41.89 36.16
N ASN A 81 9.74 42.05 37.20
CA ASN A 81 9.97 41.00 38.19
C ASN A 81 8.99 41.03 39.36
N SER A 82 8.38 42.17 39.69
CA SER A 82 7.35 42.23 40.74
C SER A 82 6.08 41.49 40.30
N ASP A 83 5.50 40.70 41.20
CA ASP A 83 4.16 40.15 40.99
C ASP A 83 3.11 41.28 40.86
N ILE A 84 2.27 41.18 39.82
CA ILE A 84 1.19 42.12 39.50
C ILE A 84 -0.20 41.51 39.67
N GLY A 85 -0.30 40.26 40.16
CA GLY A 85 -1.57 39.55 40.37
C GLY A 85 -2.18 38.96 39.10
N ASP A 86 -1.40 38.78 38.04
CA ASP A 86 -1.81 38.15 36.77
C ASP A 86 -1.71 36.61 36.79
N GLY A 87 -1.22 36.03 37.88
CA GLY A 87 -0.99 34.59 38.07
C GLY A 87 0.41 34.11 37.69
N GLN A 88 1.24 34.97 37.08
CA GLN A 88 2.60 34.60 36.66
C GLN A 88 3.60 34.64 37.83
N ALA A 89 3.30 35.38 38.90
CA ALA A 89 4.11 35.58 40.10
C ALA A 89 5.48 36.24 39.85
N ASN A 90 6.32 36.34 40.89
CA ASN A 90 7.59 37.06 40.80
C ASN A 90 8.51 36.53 39.68
N ASN A 91 9.41 37.40 39.22
CA ASN A 91 10.45 37.14 38.22
C ASN A 91 9.93 36.72 36.84
N ASN A 92 8.68 37.03 36.49
CA ASN A 92 8.16 36.75 35.15
C ASN A 92 8.99 37.46 34.07
N GLY A 93 9.25 38.76 34.22
CA GLY A 93 10.11 39.53 33.32
C GLY A 93 11.50 38.92 33.11
N GLN A 94 12.13 38.40 34.18
CA GLN A 94 13.40 37.66 34.09
C GLN A 94 13.27 36.40 33.22
N ARG A 95 12.27 35.56 33.50
CA ARG A 95 12.02 34.32 32.74
C ARG A 95 11.76 34.61 31.26
N THR A 96 10.99 35.66 30.95
CA THR A 96 10.71 36.07 29.55
C THR A 96 11.96 36.51 28.81
N ARG A 97 12.89 37.24 29.45
CA ARG A 97 14.16 37.60 28.82
C ARG A 97 15.10 36.39 28.70
N GLN A 98 15.13 35.47 29.68
CA GLN A 98 15.85 34.19 29.55
C GLN A 98 15.34 33.36 28.36
N ALA A 99 14.03 33.32 28.12
CA ALA A 99 13.42 32.67 26.95
C ALA A 99 13.89 33.29 25.62
N GLN A 100 13.90 34.62 25.55
CA GLN A 100 14.31 35.37 24.35
C GLN A 100 15.82 35.25 24.07
N GLU A 101 16.68 35.33 25.09
CA GLU A 101 18.13 35.11 24.94
C GLU A 101 18.42 33.67 24.51
N LEU A 102 17.74 32.68 25.09
CA LEU A 102 17.88 31.27 24.72
C LEU A 102 17.56 31.02 23.24
N ALA A 103 16.39 31.48 22.77
CA ALA A 103 15.99 31.30 21.38
C ALA A 103 16.96 31.99 20.40
N THR A 104 17.38 33.22 20.75
CA THR A 104 18.37 33.99 19.99
C THR A 104 19.72 33.25 19.90
N TRP A 105 20.17 32.67 21.00
CA TRP A 105 21.41 31.90 21.05
C TRP A 105 21.32 30.61 20.22
N LEU A 106 20.23 29.85 20.32
CA LEU A 106 20.04 28.63 19.54
C LEU A 106 20.01 28.89 18.03
N ALA A 107 19.46 30.04 17.60
CA ALA A 107 19.51 30.47 16.19
C ALA A 107 20.93 30.66 15.63
N THR A 108 21.95 30.82 16.50
CA THR A 108 23.36 30.88 16.08
C THR A 108 23.99 29.51 15.79
N LYS A 109 23.26 28.40 15.99
CA LYS A 109 23.77 27.01 15.91
C LYS A 109 25.00 26.80 16.80
N PRO A 110 24.88 26.98 18.14
CA PRO A 110 26.04 27.10 19.02
C PRO A 110 26.96 25.86 19.03
N THR A 111 26.42 24.68 18.73
CA THR A 111 27.16 23.41 18.62
C THR A 111 27.89 23.23 17.28
N GLY A 112 27.64 24.10 16.29
CA GLY A 112 28.27 24.07 14.97
C GLY A 112 27.65 23.09 13.97
N THR A 113 26.58 22.37 14.34
CA THR A 113 25.90 21.42 13.46
C THR A 113 24.85 22.09 12.58
N ASN A 114 24.70 21.61 11.35
CA ASN A 114 23.61 22.03 10.45
C ASN A 114 22.30 21.26 10.66
N ASP A 115 22.33 20.25 11.52
CA ASP A 115 21.16 19.50 11.95
C ASP A 115 20.06 20.46 12.49
N PRO A 116 18.82 20.36 12.00
CA PRO A 116 17.74 21.28 12.35
C PRO A 116 17.01 20.91 13.64
N ASP A 117 17.31 19.79 14.31
CA ASP A 117 16.47 19.27 15.38
C ASP A 117 16.91 19.79 16.76
N TYR A 118 16.04 20.55 17.44
CA TYR A 118 16.34 21.14 18.75
C TYR A 118 15.29 20.76 19.79
N LEU A 119 15.74 20.17 20.90
CA LEU A 119 14.94 19.74 22.04
C LEU A 119 15.30 20.57 23.27
N ILE A 120 14.44 21.52 23.66
CA ILE A 120 14.58 22.29 24.91
C ILE A 120 13.87 21.54 26.04
N VAL A 121 14.58 21.21 27.12
CA VAL A 121 14.05 20.49 28.28
C VAL A 121 14.51 21.09 29.61
N GLY A 122 13.63 21.01 30.60
CA GLY A 122 13.92 21.36 31.99
C GLY A 122 12.86 22.24 32.62
N ASP A 123 13.17 22.76 33.80
CA ASP A 123 12.31 23.64 34.58
C ASP A 123 12.41 25.08 34.06
N LEU A 124 11.38 25.51 33.32
CA LEU A 124 11.24 26.89 32.85
C LEU A 124 10.61 27.81 33.91
N ASN A 125 10.26 27.26 35.09
CA ASN A 125 9.58 27.94 36.19
C ASN A 125 8.33 28.71 35.74
N ALA A 126 7.64 28.22 34.71
CA ALA A 126 6.55 28.93 34.07
C ALA A 126 5.49 27.99 33.48
N TYR A 127 4.23 28.38 33.54
CA TYR A 127 3.13 27.62 32.96
C TYR A 127 3.02 27.81 31.43
N ALA A 128 2.35 26.87 30.75
CA ALA A 128 2.32 26.77 29.29
C ALA A 128 1.71 27.96 28.51
N LYS A 129 1.10 28.94 29.21
CA LYS A 129 0.56 30.18 28.63
C LYS A 129 1.09 31.44 29.31
N GLU A 130 2.20 31.33 30.02
CA GLU A 130 2.95 32.47 30.54
C GLU A 130 3.86 33.06 29.45
N ASP A 131 4.26 34.31 29.64
CA ASP A 131 5.12 35.08 28.73
C ASP A 131 6.40 34.35 28.29
N PRO A 132 7.20 33.67 29.15
CA PRO A 132 8.39 32.94 28.71
C PRO A 132 8.10 31.77 27.77
N LEU A 133 7.01 31.03 27.96
CA LEU A 133 6.63 29.93 27.06
C LEU A 133 6.11 30.50 25.74
N THR A 134 5.32 31.57 25.80
CA THR A 134 4.81 32.29 24.62
C THR A 134 5.96 32.88 23.79
N ALA A 135 7.03 33.36 24.44
CA ALA A 135 8.23 33.86 23.76
C ALA A 135 9.00 32.75 23.02
N LEU A 136 9.09 31.54 23.58
CA LEU A 136 9.70 30.37 22.91
C LEU A 136 8.80 29.85 21.77
N GLU A 137 7.49 29.78 21.98
CA GLU A 137 6.50 29.38 20.98
C GLU A 137 6.53 30.33 19.76
N THR A 138 6.67 31.65 19.99
CA THR A 138 6.83 32.68 18.95
C THR A 138 8.12 32.49 18.13
N GLN A 139 9.15 31.89 18.70
CA GLN A 139 10.41 31.55 18.01
C GLN A 139 10.40 30.13 17.40
N GLY A 140 9.24 29.49 17.35
CA GLY A 140 9.04 28.18 16.72
C GLY A 140 9.30 26.97 17.61
N TYR A 141 9.45 27.15 18.93
CA TYR A 141 9.62 26.06 19.91
C TYR A 141 8.31 25.78 20.65
N SER A 142 7.51 24.85 20.14
CA SER A 142 6.21 24.49 20.70
C SER A 142 6.31 23.36 21.74
N THR A 143 5.37 23.30 22.68
CA THR A 143 5.32 22.18 23.64
C THR A 143 5.06 20.85 22.94
N LEU A 144 5.86 19.84 23.28
CA LEU A 144 5.68 18.46 22.83
C LEU A 144 4.68 17.70 23.72
N ILE A 145 4.35 18.24 24.90
CA ILE A 145 3.49 17.60 25.90
C ILE A 145 2.18 18.39 26.01
N PRO A 146 1.01 17.72 26.03
CA PRO A 146 -0.27 18.37 26.29
C PRO A 146 -0.30 19.13 27.62
N ILE A 147 -0.86 20.33 27.61
CA ILE A 147 -0.91 21.24 28.77
C ILE A 147 -1.72 20.71 29.97
N SER A 148 -2.54 19.67 29.76
CA SER A 148 -3.26 18.95 30.81
C SER A 148 -2.36 18.06 31.67
N ASN A 149 -1.10 17.83 31.27
CA ASN A 149 -0.16 17.00 32.01
C ASN A 149 0.71 17.85 32.95
N THR A 150 0.46 17.73 34.25
CA THR A 150 1.15 18.46 35.32
C THR A 150 2.45 17.77 35.71
N SER A 151 3.42 18.53 36.20
CA SER A 151 4.70 18.02 36.73
C SER A 151 5.04 18.52 38.13
N TYR A 152 4.22 19.39 38.71
CA TYR A 152 4.49 20.02 39.99
C TYR A 152 3.18 20.35 40.71
N GLN A 153 3.18 20.28 42.04
CA GLN A 153 2.06 20.65 42.90
C GLN A 153 2.52 21.67 43.96
N PHE A 154 1.76 22.75 44.15
CA PHE A 154 2.01 23.73 45.21
C PHE A 154 0.70 24.27 45.79
N GLY A 155 0.57 24.27 47.12
CA GLY A 155 -0.62 24.76 47.80
C GLY A 155 -1.92 24.04 47.42
N GLY A 156 -1.83 22.80 46.93
CA GLY A 156 -2.98 22.03 46.40
C GLY A 156 -3.35 22.34 44.94
N ALA A 157 -2.66 23.27 44.28
CA ALA A 157 -2.80 23.50 42.84
C ALA A 157 -1.75 22.69 42.06
N HIS A 158 -2.16 22.06 40.96
CA HIS A 158 -1.29 21.28 40.07
C HIS A 158 -0.96 22.09 38.81
N GLY A 159 0.28 22.00 38.33
CA GLY A 159 0.74 22.79 37.19
C GLY A 159 1.93 22.19 36.45
N ALA A 160 2.37 22.87 35.39
CA ALA A 160 3.42 22.43 34.49
C ALA A 160 4.56 23.47 34.44
N LEU A 161 5.62 23.26 35.22
CA LEU A 161 6.84 24.10 35.20
C LEU A 161 7.95 23.49 34.35
N ASP A 162 7.98 22.15 34.30
CA ASP A 162 8.88 21.34 33.47
C ASP A 162 8.26 21.10 32.10
N HIS A 163 9.05 21.36 31.06
CA HIS A 163 8.60 21.25 29.67
C HIS A 163 9.59 20.46 28.82
N ALA A 164 9.06 19.92 27.72
CA ALA A 164 9.84 19.58 26.54
C ALA A 164 9.28 20.39 25.38
N LEU A 165 10.09 21.26 24.80
CA LEU A 165 9.75 22.04 23.61
C LEU A 165 10.59 21.56 22.44
N GLY A 166 9.97 21.39 21.29
CA GLY A 166 10.64 21.04 20.04
C GLY A 166 10.34 22.07 18.98
N ASN A 167 11.31 22.30 18.09
CA ASN A 167 11.00 22.99 16.84
C ASN A 167 10.34 22.03 15.84
N ALA A 168 9.79 22.58 14.74
CA ALA A 168 8.97 21.80 13.79
C ALA A 168 9.66 20.55 13.22
N SER A 169 10.99 20.59 13.02
CA SER A 169 11.77 19.47 12.50
C SER A 169 11.87 18.31 13.50
N LEU A 170 12.21 18.60 14.76
CA LEU A 170 12.23 17.58 15.82
C LEU A 170 10.81 17.08 16.11
N ALA A 171 9.81 17.97 16.15
CA ALA A 171 8.44 17.63 16.50
C ALA A 171 7.86 16.55 15.56
N ALA A 172 8.21 16.57 14.28
CA ALA A 172 7.83 15.53 13.31
C ALA A 172 8.46 14.15 13.59
N GLN A 173 9.48 14.09 14.45
CA GLN A 173 10.26 12.90 14.81
C GLN A 173 9.97 12.42 16.24
N VAL A 174 9.07 13.11 16.96
CA VAL A 174 8.58 12.67 18.28
C VAL A 174 7.57 11.55 18.08
N THR A 175 7.85 10.39 18.68
CA THR A 175 6.94 9.24 18.72
C THR A 175 5.92 9.35 19.85
N ASN A 176 6.33 9.92 20.98
CA ASN A 176 5.48 10.19 22.15
C ASN A 176 6.22 11.16 23.08
N ALA A 177 5.50 12.02 23.80
CA ALA A 177 6.05 12.81 24.89
C ALA A 177 5.03 12.93 26.03
N LYS A 178 5.48 12.71 27.26
CA LYS A 178 4.64 12.75 28.47
C LYS A 178 5.46 13.13 29.70
N LYS A 179 4.78 13.54 30.76
CA LYS A 179 5.35 13.47 32.11
C LYS A 179 5.07 12.10 32.71
N TRP A 180 5.97 11.63 33.56
CA TRP A 180 5.84 10.37 34.26
C TRP A 180 5.43 10.67 35.70
N ASN A 181 4.11 10.71 35.94
CA ASN A 181 3.55 11.10 37.22
C ASN A 181 3.84 10.04 38.29
N ILE A 182 4.90 10.28 39.07
CA ILE A 182 5.39 9.43 40.16
C ILE A 182 5.81 10.23 41.39
N ASN A 183 5.83 11.57 41.30
CA ASN A 183 6.43 12.47 42.27
C ASN A 183 5.49 13.59 42.72
N ALA A 184 4.95 14.37 41.78
CA ALA A 184 4.21 15.59 42.10
C ALA A 184 2.85 15.33 42.77
N ASP A 185 2.19 14.24 42.37
CA ASP A 185 0.92 13.79 42.97
C ASP A 185 1.13 12.90 44.21
N GLU A 186 2.37 12.53 44.54
CA GLU A 186 2.65 11.77 45.75
C GLU A 186 2.81 12.69 46.98
N PRO A 187 2.26 12.30 48.14
CA PRO A 187 2.30 13.10 49.35
C PRO A 187 3.73 13.46 49.76
N THR A 188 3.94 14.69 50.22
CA THR A 188 5.24 15.12 50.77
C THR A 188 5.65 14.25 51.97
N ALA A 189 4.69 13.66 52.69
CA ALA A 189 4.93 12.65 53.72
C ALA A 189 5.85 11.48 53.29
N LEU A 190 5.92 11.15 51.99
CA LEU A 190 6.71 10.02 51.47
C LEU A 190 8.14 10.41 51.04
N ASP A 191 8.50 11.70 51.08
CA ASP A 191 9.77 12.23 50.55
C ASP A 191 11.02 11.73 51.31
N TYR A 192 12.18 11.74 50.65
CA TYR A 192 13.42 11.20 51.22
C TYR A 192 14.11 12.13 52.24
N ASN A 193 13.61 13.37 52.39
CA ASN A 193 14.21 14.41 53.22
C ASN A 193 13.51 14.62 54.59
N ILE A 194 14.24 15.25 55.52
CA ILE A 194 13.64 15.85 56.73
C ILE A 194 12.91 17.10 56.26
N GLN A 195 11.59 17.16 56.47
CA GLN A 195 10.79 18.30 56.04
C GLN A 195 10.67 19.34 57.15
N LEU A 196 10.80 20.60 56.74
CA LEU A 196 10.66 21.79 57.57
C LEU A 196 9.51 22.65 57.05
N ASP A 197 8.53 22.96 57.90
CA ASP A 197 7.59 24.07 57.65
C ASP A 197 8.03 25.27 58.48
N ASN A 198 8.42 26.36 57.81
CA ASN A 198 8.90 27.60 58.44
C ASN A 198 9.97 27.37 59.54
N GLY A 199 10.86 26.40 59.33
CA GLY A 199 11.92 26.02 60.29
C GLY A 199 11.52 25.01 61.36
N THR A 200 10.25 24.58 61.41
CA THR A 200 9.75 23.54 62.31
C THR A 200 9.80 22.17 61.63
N ILE A 201 10.37 21.16 62.29
CA ILE A 201 10.40 19.78 61.76
C ILE A 201 8.97 19.22 61.69
N ILE A 202 8.48 18.95 60.48
CA ILE A 202 7.18 18.31 60.21
C ILE A 202 7.34 16.82 59.84
N LYS A 203 8.49 16.42 59.28
CA LYS A 203 8.87 15.01 59.08
C LYS A 203 10.23 14.72 59.73
N THR A 204 10.23 13.90 60.78
CA THR A 204 11.43 13.48 61.53
C THR A 204 12.20 12.36 60.82
N ALA A 205 13.45 12.10 61.24
CA ALA A 205 14.25 10.99 60.72
C ALA A 205 13.57 9.61 60.88
N THR A 206 12.91 9.35 62.01
CA THR A 206 12.12 8.12 62.21
C THR A 206 10.92 8.04 61.27
N GLN A 207 10.29 9.17 60.92
CA GLN A 207 9.25 9.19 59.89
C GLN A 207 9.80 8.99 58.47
N ILE A 208 11.09 9.18 58.21
CA ILE A 208 11.72 8.73 56.95
C ILE A 208 11.78 7.21 56.95
N GLU A 209 12.35 6.59 57.99
CA GLU A 209 12.40 5.11 58.14
C GLU A 209 11.01 4.45 58.12
N GLU A 210 9.95 5.15 58.56
CA GLU A 210 8.58 4.64 58.63
C GLU A 210 7.69 4.91 57.39
N LEU A 211 8.06 5.85 56.51
CA LEU A 211 7.19 6.36 55.41
C LEU A 211 7.88 6.53 54.05
N TYR A 212 9.21 6.56 53.96
CA TYR A 212 9.94 6.58 52.69
C TYR A 212 10.28 5.15 52.28
N ASP A 213 9.90 4.77 51.05
CA ASP A 213 10.32 3.53 50.40
C ASP A 213 11.38 3.85 49.33
N SER A 214 12.38 2.96 49.18
CA SER A 214 13.50 3.17 48.25
C SER A 214 13.15 2.82 46.80
N ASP A 215 11.95 3.18 46.34
CA ASP A 215 11.47 2.92 44.99
C ASP A 215 11.58 4.17 44.09
N GLN A 216 10.76 4.25 43.05
CA GLN A 216 10.79 5.35 42.07
C GLN A 216 9.85 6.50 42.41
N TYR A 217 8.95 6.33 43.38
CA TYR A 217 7.92 7.30 43.73
C TYR A 217 8.44 8.30 44.77
N ARG A 218 7.98 9.55 44.67
CA ARG A 218 8.39 10.69 45.53
C ARG A 218 9.92 10.82 45.70
N ASN A 219 10.68 10.55 44.65
CA ASN A 219 12.14 10.78 44.61
C ASN A 219 12.51 12.23 44.24
N SER A 220 11.50 13.05 43.97
CA SER A 220 11.56 14.48 43.67
C SER A 220 10.21 15.12 44.04
N ASP A 221 10.16 16.44 44.11
CA ASP A 221 8.93 17.23 44.11
C ASP A 221 8.38 17.52 42.70
N HIS A 222 9.16 17.20 41.66
CA HIS A 222 8.80 17.31 40.24
C HIS A 222 8.72 15.95 39.52
N ASP A 223 7.78 15.80 38.59
CA ASP A 223 7.67 14.61 37.72
C ASP A 223 8.65 14.63 36.54
N PRO A 224 9.34 13.53 36.23
CA PRO A 224 10.22 13.44 35.06
C PRO A 224 9.48 13.63 33.73
N VAL A 225 10.09 14.40 32.83
CA VAL A 225 9.66 14.53 31.43
C VAL A 225 10.30 13.43 30.58
N LEU A 226 9.49 12.71 29.81
CA LEU A 226 9.90 11.65 28.88
C LEU A 226 9.55 12.05 27.45
N VAL A 227 10.53 12.01 26.55
CA VAL A 227 10.36 12.24 25.10
C VAL A 227 10.96 11.06 24.35
N GLY A 228 10.15 10.38 23.55
CA GLY A 228 10.57 9.29 22.67
C GLY A 228 10.81 9.80 21.26
N LEU A 229 12.04 9.70 20.76
CA LEU A 229 12.44 10.16 19.42
C LEU A 229 12.63 8.99 18.45
N LYS A 230 12.18 9.16 17.22
CA LYS A 230 12.55 8.33 16.06
C LYS A 230 13.26 9.23 15.06
N LEU A 231 14.55 9.47 15.32
CA LEU A 231 15.37 10.37 14.54
C LEU A 231 15.48 9.92 13.08
N LEU A 232 15.47 10.89 12.17
CA LEU A 232 15.60 10.70 10.73
C LEU A 232 16.99 11.15 10.31
N CYS A 233 17.71 10.28 9.61
CA CYS A 233 18.98 10.63 8.99
C CYS A 233 18.72 11.16 7.58
N ASP A 234 19.23 12.34 7.25
CA ASP A 234 19.20 12.88 5.88
C ASP A 234 20.07 12.00 4.97
N LYS A 235 19.45 11.09 4.22
CA LYS A 235 20.16 10.08 3.42
C LYS A 235 20.74 10.71 2.15
N PRO A 236 22.04 10.54 1.86
CA PRO A 236 22.60 10.94 0.56
C PRO A 236 22.01 10.11 -0.59
N THR A 237 21.90 10.70 -1.78
CA THR A 237 21.53 10.00 -3.02
C THR A 237 22.78 9.48 -3.72
N ALA A 238 23.02 8.17 -3.71
CA ALA A 238 24.11 7.55 -4.46
C ALA A 238 23.84 7.56 -5.97
N SER A 239 24.90 7.61 -6.77
CA SER A 239 24.86 7.30 -8.21
C SER A 239 26.18 6.71 -8.68
N ILE A 240 26.12 5.89 -9.75
CA ILE A 240 27.29 5.30 -10.42
C ILE A 240 27.31 5.75 -11.88
N VAL A 241 28.43 6.32 -12.33
CA VAL A 241 28.74 6.55 -13.75
C VAL A 241 29.86 5.59 -14.15
N SER A 242 29.82 5.04 -15.37
CA SER A 242 30.90 4.22 -15.92
C SER A 242 31.60 4.92 -17.08
N ASP A 243 32.87 4.59 -17.27
CA ASP A 243 33.64 4.89 -18.47
C ASP A 243 34.19 3.56 -19.03
N PRO A 244 33.75 3.09 -20.21
CA PRO A 244 32.74 3.69 -21.08
C PRO A 244 31.31 3.71 -20.48
N LEU A 245 30.46 4.63 -20.96
CA LEU A 245 29.13 4.94 -20.38
C LEU A 245 28.15 3.74 -20.33
N LEU A 246 28.24 2.84 -21.30
CA LEU A 246 27.42 1.62 -21.34
C LEU A 246 27.89 0.54 -20.36
N GLY A 247 29.10 0.65 -19.82
CA GLY A 247 29.71 -0.38 -18.96
C GLY A 247 30.15 -1.62 -19.74
N THR A 248 30.37 -1.50 -21.05
CA THR A 248 30.72 -2.63 -21.95
C THR A 248 32.06 -2.40 -22.64
N ALA A 249 32.90 -3.43 -22.70
CA ALA A 249 34.26 -3.34 -23.26
C ALA A 249 34.75 -4.69 -23.82
N CYS A 250 35.79 -4.65 -24.65
CA CYS A 250 36.51 -5.86 -25.09
C CYS A 250 37.61 -6.26 -24.10
N GLN A 251 37.98 -7.53 -24.12
CA GLN A 251 39.09 -8.07 -23.34
C GLN A 251 40.37 -7.27 -23.57
N GLY A 252 40.93 -6.75 -22.47
CA GLY A 252 42.08 -5.84 -22.46
C GLY A 252 41.73 -4.38 -22.15
N VAL A 253 40.44 -4.02 -22.12
CA VAL A 253 39.95 -2.69 -21.71
C VAL A 253 39.38 -2.77 -20.29
N THR A 254 39.79 -1.84 -19.42
CA THR A 254 39.23 -1.68 -18.06
C THR A 254 38.02 -0.74 -18.10
N VAL A 255 36.91 -1.13 -17.48
CA VAL A 255 35.76 -0.25 -17.25
C VAL A 255 35.92 0.42 -15.88
N LYS A 256 35.97 1.74 -15.85
CA LYS A 256 36.10 2.52 -14.63
C LYS A 256 34.75 3.02 -14.15
N LEU A 257 34.37 2.69 -12.93
CA LEU A 257 33.18 3.20 -12.27
C LEU A 257 33.54 4.39 -11.38
N THR A 258 32.68 5.41 -11.35
CA THR A 258 32.78 6.59 -10.48
C THR A 258 31.47 6.76 -9.73
N GLY A 259 31.54 6.70 -8.40
CA GLY A 259 30.44 6.93 -7.47
C GLY A 259 30.34 8.39 -7.06
N SER A 260 29.12 8.89 -6.84
CA SER A 260 28.91 10.24 -6.29
C SER A 260 27.79 10.29 -5.24
N GLY A 261 27.60 11.45 -4.61
CA GLY A 261 26.53 11.71 -3.65
C GLY A 261 26.92 11.64 -2.17
N GLY A 262 28.14 11.20 -1.83
CA GLY A 262 28.59 11.07 -0.45
C GLY A 262 30.06 11.45 -0.23
N SER A 263 30.49 11.32 1.02
CA SER A 263 31.86 11.58 1.50
C SER A 263 32.70 10.31 1.65
N THR A 264 32.06 9.16 1.84
CA THR A 264 32.70 7.83 1.82
C THR A 264 31.83 6.83 1.06
N TYR A 265 32.47 5.79 0.53
CA TYR A 265 31.94 4.88 -0.49
C TYR A 265 32.19 3.43 -0.07
N SER A 266 31.19 2.57 -0.24
CA SER A 266 31.24 1.12 -0.03
C SER A 266 30.88 0.44 -1.35
N TRP A 267 31.89 -0.07 -2.05
CA TRP A 267 31.73 -0.84 -3.28
C TRP A 267 31.61 -2.33 -2.97
N ASN A 268 30.60 -3.02 -3.51
CA ASN A 268 30.37 -4.47 -3.34
C ASN A 268 30.36 -4.95 -1.87
N GLY A 269 29.82 -4.13 -0.97
CA GLY A 269 29.74 -4.45 0.48
C GLY A 269 31.06 -4.36 1.25
N ASN A 270 32.14 -3.84 0.63
CA ASN A 270 33.40 -3.59 1.31
C ASN A 270 33.29 -2.46 2.35
N ALA A 271 34.25 -2.38 3.28
CA ALA A 271 34.30 -1.31 4.27
C ALA A 271 34.33 0.09 3.61
N PHE A 272 33.61 1.05 4.19
CA PHE A 272 33.53 2.43 3.69
C PHE A 272 34.90 3.10 3.66
N GLY A 273 35.30 3.63 2.51
CA GLY A 273 36.54 4.39 2.31
C GLY A 273 36.30 5.67 1.50
N THR A 274 37.36 6.45 1.26
CA THR A 274 37.29 7.70 0.48
C THR A 274 37.40 7.49 -1.04
N ALA A 275 37.62 6.26 -1.51
CA ALA A 275 37.77 5.93 -2.92
C ALA A 275 36.42 6.00 -3.67
N SER A 276 36.19 7.11 -4.38
CA SER A 276 35.01 7.32 -5.21
C SER A 276 35.02 6.54 -6.54
N THR A 277 36.01 5.69 -6.80
CA THR A 277 36.12 4.94 -8.07
C THR A 277 36.38 3.45 -7.86
N TYR A 278 35.90 2.62 -8.78
CA TYR A 278 36.08 1.16 -8.77
C TYR A 278 36.31 0.64 -10.19
N ASP A 279 37.39 -0.09 -10.42
CA ASP A 279 37.78 -0.59 -11.75
C ASP A 279 37.35 -2.05 -11.95
N VAL A 280 36.85 -2.37 -13.15
CA VAL A 280 36.44 -3.73 -13.56
C VAL A 280 37.23 -4.13 -14.79
N SER A 281 37.91 -5.29 -14.73
CA SER A 281 38.78 -5.80 -15.81
C SER A 281 38.67 -7.31 -16.06
N ALA A 282 37.82 -8.02 -15.32
CA ALA A 282 37.59 -9.45 -15.50
C ALA A 282 36.57 -9.73 -16.61
N ASN A 283 36.86 -10.72 -17.46
CA ASN A 283 35.95 -11.17 -18.53
C ASN A 283 34.62 -11.68 -17.96
N GLY A 284 33.53 -11.48 -18.73
CA GLY A 284 32.16 -11.83 -18.35
C GLY A 284 31.36 -10.64 -17.84
N THR A 285 30.18 -10.92 -17.29
CA THR A 285 29.27 -9.90 -16.72
C THR A 285 29.39 -9.85 -15.21
N SER A 286 29.54 -8.65 -14.65
CA SER A 286 29.62 -8.37 -13.22
C SER A 286 28.64 -7.28 -12.82
N THR A 287 27.91 -7.46 -11.72
CA THR A 287 27.12 -6.38 -11.10
C THR A 287 27.95 -5.74 -9.99
N VAL A 288 28.13 -4.42 -10.07
CA VAL A 288 28.80 -3.63 -9.01
C VAL A 288 27.77 -2.84 -8.22
N LYS A 289 27.76 -3.04 -6.91
CA LYS A 289 26.91 -2.35 -5.93
C LYS A 289 27.65 -1.18 -5.29
N LEU A 290 26.96 -0.09 -4.99
CA LEU A 290 27.46 1.07 -4.27
C LEU A 290 26.48 1.53 -3.18
N ILE A 291 27.01 1.79 -1.99
CA ILE A 291 26.37 2.59 -0.93
C ILE A 291 27.32 3.74 -0.60
N VAL A 292 26.79 4.96 -0.40
CA VAL A 292 27.57 6.13 0.02
C VAL A 292 27.12 6.65 1.37
N LYS A 293 28.02 7.30 2.11
CA LYS A 293 27.73 7.97 3.39
C LYS A 293 28.05 9.45 3.35
N ASN A 294 27.14 10.28 3.86
CA ASN A 294 27.38 11.71 4.07
C ASN A 294 28.31 11.95 5.28
N THR A 295 28.65 13.20 5.56
CA THR A 295 29.54 13.57 6.68
C THR A 295 28.93 13.34 8.07
N ALA A 296 27.60 13.26 8.19
CA ALA A 296 26.92 12.87 9.42
C ALA A 296 27.01 11.35 9.69
N GLY A 297 27.16 10.55 8.62
CA GLY A 297 27.22 9.08 8.65
C GLY A 297 25.98 8.39 8.08
N CYS A 298 24.96 9.15 7.66
CA CYS A 298 23.76 8.64 7.01
C CYS A 298 24.14 7.89 5.72
N SER A 299 23.60 6.69 5.54
CA SER A 299 23.85 5.87 4.35
C SER A 299 22.76 6.05 3.30
N SER A 300 23.13 6.04 2.03
CA SER A 300 22.19 5.96 0.91
C SER A 300 21.46 4.61 0.87
N GLU A 301 20.45 4.50 0.02
CA GLU A 301 20.06 3.20 -0.53
C GLU A 301 21.19 2.62 -1.39
N GLU A 302 21.17 1.31 -1.63
CA GLU A 302 22.13 0.65 -2.53
C GLU A 302 21.74 0.90 -4.00
N VAL A 303 22.72 1.27 -4.82
CA VAL A 303 22.57 1.42 -6.28
C VAL A 303 23.51 0.47 -7.02
N GLU A 304 23.11 0.01 -8.20
CA GLU A 304 23.84 -1.00 -8.96
C GLU A 304 24.21 -0.53 -10.37
N LYS A 305 25.33 -1.03 -10.89
CA LYS A 305 25.74 -0.90 -12.29
C LYS A 305 26.24 -2.25 -12.80
N ILE A 306 25.65 -2.73 -13.88
CA ILE A 306 26.11 -3.92 -14.60
C ILE A 306 27.25 -3.52 -15.53
N VAL A 307 28.30 -4.34 -15.59
CA VAL A 307 29.47 -4.20 -16.43
C VAL A 307 29.74 -5.53 -17.16
N THR A 308 30.08 -5.50 -18.45
CA THR A 308 30.39 -6.71 -19.24
C THR A 308 31.67 -6.53 -20.05
N ILE A 309 32.59 -7.49 -19.93
CA ILE A 309 33.84 -7.55 -20.69
C ILE A 309 33.86 -8.80 -21.58
N THR A 310 33.93 -8.59 -22.90
CA THR A 310 33.76 -9.62 -23.94
C THR A 310 35.11 -10.13 -24.46
N PRO A 311 35.36 -11.46 -24.50
CA PRO A 311 36.56 -12.04 -25.12
C PRO A 311 36.70 -11.75 -26.62
N ASN A 312 37.93 -11.76 -27.14
CA ASN A 312 38.20 -11.56 -28.56
C ASN A 312 38.10 -12.87 -29.38
N THR A 313 37.58 -12.83 -30.61
CA THR A 313 37.46 -13.99 -31.53
C THR A 313 37.72 -13.63 -33.01
N GLU A 314 37.92 -14.64 -33.86
CA GLU A 314 37.97 -14.49 -35.33
C GLU A 314 36.78 -15.18 -36.00
N ASN A 315 36.34 -14.67 -37.15
CA ASN A 315 35.30 -15.23 -38.01
C ASN A 315 35.84 -15.42 -39.44
N ILE A 316 35.63 -16.61 -40.03
CA ILE A 316 36.18 -17.00 -41.33
C ILE A 316 35.06 -17.35 -42.29
N THR A 317 34.99 -16.62 -43.40
CA THR A 317 34.00 -16.74 -44.47
C THR A 317 34.62 -17.40 -45.70
N SER A 318 33.92 -18.31 -46.38
CA SER A 318 34.33 -18.91 -47.66
C SER A 318 33.17 -18.95 -48.64
N ILE A 319 33.34 -18.40 -49.84
CA ILE A 319 32.25 -18.10 -50.78
C ILE A 319 32.56 -18.60 -52.20
N THR A 320 31.52 -19.07 -52.89
CA THR A 320 31.46 -19.22 -54.35
C THR A 320 30.20 -18.52 -54.81
N GLU A 321 30.27 -17.71 -55.88
CA GLU A 321 29.17 -16.84 -56.32
C GLU A 321 28.95 -16.84 -57.85
N CYS A 322 27.90 -16.16 -58.33
CA CYS A 322 27.70 -15.83 -59.73
C CYS A 322 27.87 -14.31 -59.98
N GLY A 323 28.50 -13.93 -61.10
CA GLY A 323 28.71 -12.55 -61.55
C GLY A 323 29.90 -11.87 -60.89
N THR A 324 29.71 -11.33 -59.70
CA THR A 324 30.71 -10.63 -58.89
C THR A 324 30.38 -10.78 -57.40
N PHE A 325 31.38 -10.63 -56.52
CA PHE A 325 31.15 -10.64 -55.08
C PHE A 325 31.76 -9.42 -54.41
N THR A 326 30.94 -8.61 -53.73
CA THR A 326 31.43 -7.52 -52.88
C THR A 326 31.55 -8.00 -51.45
N TRP A 327 32.76 -7.98 -50.87
CA TRP A 327 32.90 -8.33 -49.46
C TRP A 327 32.41 -7.18 -48.58
N ALA A 328 31.19 -7.34 -48.07
CA ALA A 328 30.52 -6.34 -47.25
C ALA A 328 31.34 -5.86 -46.03
N ASN A 329 32.27 -6.68 -45.53
CA ASN A 329 33.09 -6.33 -44.37
C ASN A 329 34.05 -5.14 -44.60
N ASN A 330 34.61 -5.00 -45.81
CA ASN A 330 35.54 -3.92 -46.16
C ASN A 330 35.11 -3.13 -47.42
N GLY A 331 33.96 -3.46 -48.00
CA GLY A 331 33.33 -2.76 -49.13
C GLY A 331 33.99 -3.00 -50.50
N GLN A 332 34.94 -3.93 -50.62
CA GLN A 332 35.65 -4.18 -51.87
C GLN A 332 34.91 -5.16 -52.78
N THR A 333 34.78 -4.84 -54.08
CA THR A 333 34.19 -5.72 -55.09
C THR A 333 35.25 -6.56 -55.79
N TYR A 334 35.03 -7.86 -55.81
CA TYR A 334 35.89 -8.87 -56.41
C TYR A 334 35.14 -9.57 -57.55
N SER A 335 35.70 -9.51 -58.76
CA SER A 335 35.28 -10.32 -59.92
C SER A 335 36.19 -11.53 -60.16
N GLN A 336 37.08 -11.82 -59.20
CA GLN A 336 38.09 -12.88 -59.25
C GLN A 336 38.23 -13.57 -57.89
N SER A 337 38.77 -14.79 -57.88
CA SER A 337 38.90 -15.68 -56.72
C SER A 337 40.11 -15.33 -55.82
N GLY A 338 40.05 -15.49 -54.49
CA GLY A 338 41.15 -15.07 -53.58
C GLY A 338 40.94 -15.28 -52.07
N THR A 339 41.74 -14.63 -51.21
CA THR A 339 41.67 -14.65 -49.73
C THR A 339 42.03 -13.28 -49.12
N TYR A 340 41.28 -12.81 -48.11
CA TYR A 340 41.31 -11.41 -47.63
C TYR A 340 41.06 -11.25 -46.11
N LEU A 341 41.49 -10.11 -45.51
CA LEU A 341 41.33 -9.76 -44.08
C LEU A 341 40.53 -8.45 -43.89
N GLY A 342 39.83 -8.35 -42.76
CA GLY A 342 38.71 -7.43 -42.56
C GLY A 342 38.76 -6.54 -41.30
N THR A 343 37.65 -5.87 -41.03
CA THR A 343 37.42 -5.02 -39.85
C THR A 343 37.25 -5.83 -38.57
N THR A 344 37.43 -5.16 -37.42
CA THR A 344 37.21 -5.74 -36.08
C THR A 344 36.14 -4.93 -35.35
N THR A 345 35.04 -5.58 -34.97
CA THR A 345 33.87 -4.95 -34.33
C THR A 345 33.38 -5.85 -33.20
N ASN A 346 33.00 -5.28 -32.06
CA ASN A 346 32.50 -6.03 -30.89
C ASN A 346 33.39 -7.23 -30.52
N CYS A 347 34.71 -7.02 -30.57
CA CYS A 347 35.74 -8.01 -30.23
C CYS A 347 35.90 -9.17 -31.24
N VAL A 348 35.24 -9.11 -32.41
CA VAL A 348 35.34 -10.12 -33.49
C VAL A 348 36.06 -9.55 -34.71
N THR A 349 37.03 -10.29 -35.27
CA THR A 349 37.79 -9.94 -36.49
C THR A 349 37.41 -10.83 -37.68
N GLU A 350 37.23 -10.24 -38.87
CA GLU A 350 36.65 -10.92 -40.05
C GLU A 350 37.68 -11.30 -41.15
N LYS A 351 37.44 -12.42 -41.86
CA LYS A 351 38.33 -13.02 -42.88
C LYS A 351 37.55 -13.71 -44.01
N LEU A 352 38.04 -13.72 -45.25
CA LEU A 352 37.34 -14.22 -46.46
C LEU A 352 38.20 -15.13 -47.36
N ILE A 353 37.55 -16.08 -48.06
CA ILE A 353 38.04 -16.90 -49.21
C ILE A 353 36.94 -16.93 -50.32
N LEU A 354 37.24 -16.88 -51.65
CA LEU A 354 36.24 -16.56 -52.72
C LEU A 354 36.38 -17.27 -54.11
N THR A 355 35.27 -17.51 -54.88
CA THR A 355 35.16 -18.04 -56.30
C THR A 355 33.90 -17.49 -57.09
N ILE A 356 33.82 -17.47 -58.47
CA ILE A 356 32.79 -16.72 -59.31
C ILE A 356 32.28 -17.42 -60.64
N ASN A 357 31.00 -17.24 -61.07
CA ASN A 357 30.24 -17.81 -62.25
C ASN A 357 29.37 -16.79 -63.11
N PRO A 358 28.41 -17.14 -64.03
CA PRO A 358 27.55 -16.21 -64.87
C PRO A 358 25.99 -16.45 -64.91
N LEU A 359 25.10 -15.60 -65.50
CA LEU A 359 23.59 -15.60 -65.27
C LEU A 359 22.59 -15.78 -66.50
N PRO A 360 21.31 -16.25 -66.31
CA PRO A 360 20.18 -16.43 -67.31
C PRO A 360 19.01 -15.35 -67.35
N VAL A 361 17.86 -15.56 -68.09
CA VAL A 361 16.75 -14.55 -68.38
C VAL A 361 15.28 -15.12 -68.63
N PRO A 362 14.13 -14.55 -68.10
CA PRO A 362 12.71 -15.08 -68.20
C PRO A 362 11.57 -14.21 -68.88
N ILE A 363 10.28 -14.69 -68.98
CA ILE A 363 9.03 -14.02 -69.52
C ILE A 363 7.65 -14.46 -68.86
N PHE A 364 6.46 -13.87 -69.17
CA PHE A 364 5.08 -14.25 -68.68
C PHE A 364 4.03 -14.47 -69.82
N GLU A 365 2.88 -15.14 -69.56
CA GLU A 365 1.88 -15.53 -70.61
C GLU A 365 0.41 -15.03 -70.50
N ASN A 366 -0.12 -14.59 -69.35
CA ASN A 366 -1.57 -14.26 -69.17
C ASN A 366 -2.06 -12.96 -69.85
N THR A 367 -3.39 -12.77 -69.97
CA THR A 367 -4.03 -11.62 -70.69
C THR A 367 -5.00 -10.73 -69.89
N ASN A 368 -5.45 -11.14 -68.70
CA ASN A 368 -6.27 -10.35 -67.75
C ASN A 368 -5.68 -10.53 -66.33
N PHE A 369 -6.00 -9.67 -65.35
CA PHE A 369 -5.29 -9.62 -64.06
C PHE A 369 -6.11 -9.04 -62.85
N SER A 370 -7.36 -9.47 -62.57
CA SER A 370 -8.11 -9.01 -61.37
C SER A 370 -9.21 -9.97 -60.82
N THR A 371 -9.57 -9.85 -59.51
CA THR A 371 -10.62 -10.63 -58.80
C THR A 371 -11.09 -9.99 -57.44
N CYS A 372 -11.84 -10.68 -56.57
CA CYS A 372 -12.22 -10.27 -55.20
C CYS A 372 -11.28 -10.86 -54.12
N THR A 373 -11.15 -10.17 -52.97
CA THR A 373 -10.28 -10.53 -51.82
C THR A 373 -10.61 -11.85 -51.10
N ASN A 374 -11.66 -12.57 -51.50
CA ASN A 374 -12.05 -13.88 -50.96
C ASN A 374 -12.05 -15.00 -52.01
N GLN A 375 -11.37 -14.81 -53.15
CA GLN A 375 -11.27 -15.76 -54.26
C GLN A 375 -9.80 -16.06 -54.61
N THR A 376 -9.52 -16.97 -55.56
CA THR A 376 -8.15 -17.25 -56.05
C THR A 376 -7.95 -16.97 -57.55
N TYR A 377 -6.69 -16.90 -58.01
CA TYR A 377 -6.29 -16.42 -59.34
C TYR A 377 -4.96 -17.05 -59.85
N LEU A 378 -4.81 -17.42 -61.13
CA LEU A 378 -3.64 -18.17 -61.66
C LEU A 378 -2.81 -17.45 -62.75
N VAL A 379 -1.47 -17.58 -62.75
CA VAL A 379 -0.49 -16.91 -63.66
C VAL A 379 0.61 -17.89 -64.19
N SER A 380 1.16 -17.76 -65.42
CA SER A 380 2.07 -18.78 -66.06
C SER A 380 3.26 -18.27 -66.96
N THR A 381 4.23 -19.16 -67.25
CA THR A 381 5.52 -18.93 -67.99
C THR A 381 6.01 -20.14 -68.84
N SER A 382 7.16 -19.99 -69.52
CA SER A 382 7.78 -20.96 -70.46
C SER A 382 8.70 -22.02 -69.82
N GLN A 383 8.56 -23.28 -70.26
CA GLN A 383 9.21 -24.50 -69.72
C GLN A 383 10.72 -24.71 -70.04
N ALA A 384 11.50 -23.67 -70.35
CA ALA A 384 12.90 -23.78 -70.79
C ALA A 384 13.99 -23.81 -69.69
N PHE A 385 13.64 -23.75 -68.40
CA PHE A 385 14.59 -23.55 -67.29
C PHE A 385 14.60 -24.73 -66.32
N SER A 386 15.68 -24.86 -65.54
CA SER A 386 15.80 -25.98 -64.59
C SER A 386 14.85 -25.83 -63.41
N GLU A 387 14.66 -24.60 -62.94
CA GLU A 387 13.74 -24.25 -61.85
C GLU A 387 13.20 -22.81 -62.05
N TYR A 388 11.99 -22.57 -61.53
CA TYR A 388 11.19 -21.36 -61.62
C TYR A 388 10.95 -20.79 -60.24
N ASN A 389 11.13 -19.49 -60.09
CA ASN A 389 10.87 -18.81 -58.83
C ASN A 389 9.87 -17.67 -59.04
N TRP A 390 8.60 -18.03 -58.85
CA TRP A 390 7.46 -17.14 -58.79
C TRP A 390 7.47 -16.36 -57.49
N ASN A 391 7.23 -15.05 -57.53
CA ASN A 391 7.08 -14.17 -56.36
C ASN A 391 8.23 -14.20 -55.34
N ASN A 392 9.40 -14.75 -55.71
CA ASN A 392 10.48 -15.12 -54.81
C ASN A 392 10.16 -16.24 -53.79
N GLU A 393 9.09 -17.03 -54.00
CA GLU A 393 8.64 -18.16 -53.17
C GLU A 393 9.64 -19.33 -53.09
N GLY A 394 10.52 -19.44 -54.09
CA GLY A 394 11.50 -20.51 -54.18
C GLY A 394 11.54 -21.13 -55.57
N PHE A 395 12.69 -21.71 -55.89
CA PHE A 395 12.91 -22.35 -57.17
C PHE A 395 12.30 -23.76 -57.18
N GLY A 396 11.20 -23.92 -57.91
CA GLY A 396 10.50 -25.18 -58.11
C GLY A 396 10.30 -25.53 -59.59
N PHE A 397 9.61 -26.63 -59.87
CA PHE A 397 9.39 -27.11 -61.25
C PHE A 397 8.06 -26.64 -61.86
N ALA A 398 7.30 -25.79 -61.14
CA ALA A 398 6.00 -25.28 -61.59
C ALA A 398 6.17 -24.06 -62.50
N ASP A 399 5.61 -24.14 -63.70
CA ASP A 399 5.56 -23.08 -64.70
C ASP A 399 4.34 -22.14 -64.52
N ASN A 400 3.66 -22.23 -63.38
CA ASN A 400 2.48 -21.44 -63.03
C ASN A 400 2.33 -21.23 -61.51
N TYR A 401 1.47 -20.28 -61.13
CA TYR A 401 1.37 -19.74 -59.77
C TYR A 401 -0.05 -19.27 -59.40
N GLU A 402 -0.52 -19.61 -58.19
CA GLU A 402 -1.85 -19.23 -57.67
C GLU A 402 -1.78 -18.12 -56.61
N LEU A 403 -2.69 -17.14 -56.67
CA LEU A 403 -2.83 -16.02 -55.75
C LEU A 403 -4.19 -16.07 -55.05
N SER A 404 -4.22 -15.78 -53.76
CA SER A 404 -5.43 -15.50 -52.97
C SER A 404 -5.56 -14.02 -52.56
N SER A 405 -4.65 -13.15 -53.03
CA SER A 405 -4.65 -11.71 -52.76
C SER A 405 -3.97 -10.92 -53.87
N GLY A 406 -4.30 -9.63 -53.99
CA GLY A 406 -3.74 -8.75 -55.01
C GLY A 406 -2.30 -8.37 -54.71
N GLY A 407 -1.50 -8.19 -55.76
CA GLY A 407 -0.09 -7.90 -55.64
C GLY A 407 0.65 -8.00 -56.95
N THR A 408 1.94 -7.67 -56.91
CA THR A 408 2.84 -7.85 -58.04
C THR A 408 3.36 -9.29 -58.03
N VAL A 409 3.03 -10.05 -59.08
CA VAL A 409 3.67 -11.32 -59.38
C VAL A 409 5.05 -11.06 -59.95
N THR A 410 6.08 -11.76 -59.46
CA THR A 410 7.45 -11.68 -60.00
C THR A 410 7.92 -13.03 -60.50
N LEU A 411 8.95 -13.07 -61.35
CA LEU A 411 9.57 -14.30 -61.83
C LEU A 411 11.08 -14.16 -61.97
N LYS A 412 11.80 -15.16 -61.44
CA LYS A 412 13.20 -15.48 -61.77
C LYS A 412 13.31 -16.92 -62.25
N VAL A 413 14.36 -17.22 -62.99
CA VAL A 413 14.67 -18.56 -63.49
C VAL A 413 16.11 -18.95 -63.17
N LYS A 414 16.34 -20.25 -62.92
CA LYS A 414 17.66 -20.80 -62.58
C LYS A 414 18.16 -21.73 -63.68
N ASP A 415 19.45 -21.60 -64.01
CA ASP A 415 20.15 -22.47 -64.95
C ASP A 415 20.80 -23.69 -64.28
N THR A 416 21.38 -24.57 -65.08
CA THR A 416 22.03 -25.80 -64.63
C THR A 416 23.35 -25.59 -63.87
N ASN A 417 23.90 -24.37 -63.86
CA ASN A 417 25.06 -24.02 -63.02
C ASN A 417 24.62 -23.47 -61.65
N GLY A 418 23.31 -23.38 -61.40
CA GLY A 418 22.72 -22.81 -60.20
C GLY A 418 22.61 -21.28 -60.24
N CYS A 419 22.97 -20.64 -61.35
CA CYS A 419 22.93 -19.19 -61.46
C CYS A 419 21.54 -18.70 -61.87
N ILE A 420 21.18 -17.52 -61.37
CA ILE A 420 19.79 -17.03 -61.31
C ILE A 420 19.65 -15.75 -62.14
N SER A 421 18.53 -15.63 -62.85
CA SER A 421 18.24 -14.47 -63.69
C SER A 421 17.99 -13.19 -62.91
N GLU A 422 18.03 -12.06 -63.63
CA GLU A 422 17.30 -10.86 -63.21
C GLU A 422 15.79 -11.13 -63.13
N GLU A 423 15.09 -10.29 -62.37
CA GLU A 423 13.65 -10.43 -62.06
C GLU A 423 12.77 -9.70 -63.08
N ILE A 424 11.62 -10.28 -63.41
CA ILE A 424 10.53 -9.61 -64.12
C ILE A 424 9.26 -9.57 -63.26
N SER A 425 8.32 -8.66 -63.54
CA SER A 425 7.15 -8.41 -62.67
C SER A 425 5.87 -7.98 -63.40
N GLN A 426 4.69 -8.37 -62.91
CA GLN A 426 3.36 -8.05 -63.42
C GLN A 426 2.34 -7.86 -62.27
N VAL A 427 1.38 -6.93 -62.37
CA VAL A 427 0.43 -6.61 -61.27
C VAL A 427 -0.93 -7.32 -61.42
N ILE A 428 -1.46 -7.85 -60.32
CA ILE A 428 -2.79 -8.47 -60.15
C ILE A 428 -3.62 -7.69 -59.11
N THR A 429 -4.87 -7.37 -59.39
CA THR A 429 -5.71 -6.52 -58.50
C THR A 429 -6.82 -7.32 -57.80
N PHE A 430 -6.91 -7.25 -56.46
CA PHE A 430 -8.00 -7.87 -55.70
C PHE A 430 -8.83 -6.80 -54.97
N ASN A 431 -10.15 -6.82 -55.14
CA ASN A 431 -11.07 -5.83 -54.57
C ASN A 431 -11.55 -6.21 -53.15
N PRO A 432 -11.64 -5.26 -52.19
CA PRO A 432 -11.98 -5.55 -50.80
C PRO A 432 -13.44 -5.96 -50.62
N VAL A 433 -13.69 -7.00 -49.82
CA VAL A 433 -15.05 -7.38 -49.39
C VAL A 433 -15.57 -6.33 -48.39
N VAL A 434 -16.77 -5.79 -48.64
CA VAL A 434 -17.43 -4.81 -47.76
C VAL A 434 -18.88 -5.21 -47.47
N TYR A 435 -19.54 -4.56 -46.52
CA TYR A 435 -20.92 -4.87 -46.16
C TYR A 435 -21.94 -4.19 -47.09
N PRO A 436 -23.11 -4.81 -47.34
CA PRO A 436 -24.18 -4.25 -48.15
C PRO A 436 -24.82 -3.04 -47.47
N THR A 437 -25.18 -2.05 -48.29
CA THR A 437 -25.92 -0.83 -47.92
C THR A 437 -27.33 -0.79 -48.53
N ASN A 438 -27.68 -1.82 -49.31
CA ASN A 438 -28.95 -2.01 -49.97
C ASN A 438 -29.34 -3.51 -49.95
N THR A 439 -30.58 -3.82 -50.28
CA THR A 439 -31.05 -5.20 -50.41
C THR A 439 -30.23 -5.97 -51.44
N LEU A 440 -29.64 -7.08 -51.01
CA LEU A 440 -28.79 -7.96 -51.81
C LEU A 440 -29.08 -9.43 -51.50
N SER A 441 -28.75 -10.30 -52.46
CA SER A 441 -29.02 -11.74 -52.42
C SER A 441 -27.86 -12.47 -53.10
N GLN A 442 -27.35 -13.53 -52.49
CA GLN A 442 -26.26 -14.34 -53.02
C GLN A 442 -26.58 -15.83 -52.80
N ASN A 443 -26.20 -16.66 -53.78
CA ASN A 443 -26.17 -18.11 -53.63
C ASN A 443 -24.74 -18.57 -53.36
N ALA A 444 -24.58 -19.51 -52.43
CA ALA A 444 -23.30 -20.19 -52.19
C ALA A 444 -23.57 -21.64 -51.79
N ILE A 445 -22.61 -22.52 -52.09
CA ILE A 445 -22.62 -23.91 -51.63
C ILE A 445 -22.11 -23.92 -50.19
N VAL A 446 -22.98 -24.33 -49.26
CA VAL A 446 -22.66 -24.42 -47.84
C VAL A 446 -21.96 -25.74 -47.56
N GLU A 447 -20.67 -25.64 -47.24
CA GLU A 447 -19.82 -26.73 -46.75
C GLU A 447 -18.80 -26.14 -45.78
N GLY A 448 -18.80 -26.61 -44.53
CA GLY A 448 -17.91 -26.07 -43.49
C GLY A 448 -18.22 -24.62 -43.14
N GLU A 449 -17.28 -23.72 -43.38
CA GLU A 449 -17.46 -22.27 -43.18
C GLU A 449 -17.63 -21.59 -44.54
N THR A 450 -18.77 -20.93 -44.74
CA THR A 450 -19.18 -20.40 -46.04
C THR A 450 -19.58 -18.93 -45.93
N ASP A 451 -18.92 -18.09 -46.73
CA ASP A 451 -19.13 -16.65 -46.80
C ASP A 451 -19.95 -16.28 -48.04
N PHE A 452 -21.02 -15.50 -47.86
CA PHE A 452 -21.94 -15.13 -48.94
C PHE A 452 -21.55 -13.77 -49.52
N VAL A 453 -20.69 -13.80 -50.56
CA VAL A 453 -20.10 -12.62 -51.19
C VAL A 453 -20.50 -12.53 -52.68
N SER A 454 -20.92 -11.34 -53.12
CA SER A 454 -21.25 -11.04 -54.53
C SER A 454 -20.03 -10.72 -55.40
N ASP A 455 -20.22 -10.68 -56.73
CA ASP A 455 -19.17 -10.36 -57.72
C ASP A 455 -18.57 -8.93 -57.56
N ASP A 456 -19.31 -8.00 -56.95
CA ASP A 456 -18.83 -6.66 -56.55
C ASP A 456 -18.31 -6.61 -55.09
N CYS A 457 -17.98 -7.79 -54.56
CA CYS A 457 -17.40 -8.07 -53.25
C CYS A 457 -18.25 -7.55 -52.07
N LYS A 458 -19.56 -7.89 -51.98
CA LYS A 458 -20.43 -7.55 -50.82
C LYS A 458 -20.77 -8.77 -49.96
N ARG A 459 -20.39 -8.75 -48.67
CA ARG A 459 -20.67 -9.83 -47.69
C ARG A 459 -22.05 -9.71 -47.06
N ILE A 460 -22.91 -10.70 -47.28
CA ILE A 460 -24.27 -10.76 -46.74
C ILE A 460 -24.28 -11.37 -45.33
N THR A 461 -23.84 -12.62 -45.19
CA THR A 461 -23.89 -13.41 -43.94
C THR A 461 -22.81 -14.49 -43.99
N MET A 462 -22.52 -15.13 -42.85
CA MET A 462 -21.68 -16.34 -42.81
C MET A 462 -22.45 -17.49 -42.16
N ILE A 463 -22.30 -18.68 -42.73
CA ILE A 463 -22.86 -19.93 -42.21
C ILE A 463 -21.69 -20.85 -41.91
N ASN A 464 -21.60 -21.34 -40.67
CA ASN A 464 -20.60 -22.30 -40.25
C ASN A 464 -21.28 -23.60 -39.75
N THR A 465 -20.98 -24.70 -40.43
CA THR A 465 -21.50 -26.05 -40.17
C THR A 465 -20.40 -27.04 -39.76
N ALA A 466 -19.14 -26.59 -39.72
CA ALA A 466 -17.98 -27.41 -39.40
C ALA A 466 -18.07 -27.98 -37.97
N GLY A 467 -17.86 -29.30 -37.84
CA GLY A 467 -17.86 -29.99 -36.55
C GLY A 467 -19.22 -30.13 -35.86
N LEU A 468 -20.32 -29.70 -36.47
CA LEU A 468 -21.67 -29.85 -35.92
C LEU A 468 -22.25 -31.25 -36.23
N THR A 469 -23.00 -31.82 -35.30
CA THR A 469 -23.77 -33.05 -35.54
C THR A 469 -24.97 -32.76 -36.44
N ASN A 470 -25.18 -33.53 -37.50
CA ASN A 470 -26.19 -33.28 -38.55
C ASN A 470 -26.06 -31.85 -39.15
N PRO A 471 -24.95 -31.53 -39.82
CA PRO A 471 -24.70 -30.21 -40.39
C PRO A 471 -25.64 -29.90 -41.56
N ALA A 472 -25.93 -28.62 -41.77
CA ALA A 472 -26.57 -28.17 -43.01
C ALA A 472 -25.56 -28.19 -44.18
N THR A 473 -26.02 -28.58 -45.38
CA THR A 473 -25.15 -28.72 -46.58
C THR A 473 -25.91 -28.47 -47.88
N GLY A 474 -25.21 -28.11 -48.96
CA GLY A 474 -25.79 -27.89 -50.30
C GLY A 474 -25.92 -26.40 -50.63
N THR A 475 -26.59 -26.03 -51.72
CA THR A 475 -26.77 -24.61 -52.06
C THR A 475 -27.79 -23.94 -51.15
N PHE A 476 -27.45 -22.75 -50.66
CA PHE A 476 -28.34 -21.88 -49.91
C PHE A 476 -28.44 -20.53 -50.58
N ASN A 477 -29.57 -19.86 -50.35
CA ASN A 477 -29.72 -18.43 -50.60
C ASN A 477 -29.65 -17.65 -49.28
N ALA A 478 -28.81 -16.62 -49.26
CA ALA A 478 -28.80 -15.62 -48.20
C ALA A 478 -29.26 -14.28 -48.77
N LYS A 479 -30.30 -13.69 -48.15
CA LYS A 479 -30.83 -12.38 -48.50
C LYS A 479 -30.86 -11.47 -47.28
N VAL A 480 -30.45 -10.23 -47.49
CA VAL A 480 -30.49 -9.16 -46.48
C VAL A 480 -31.34 -8.00 -46.99
N TRP A 481 -32.12 -7.42 -46.09
CA TRP A 481 -32.81 -6.15 -46.30
C TRP A 481 -32.30 -5.14 -45.27
N ILE A 482 -32.32 -3.87 -45.66
CA ILE A 482 -31.88 -2.74 -44.84
C ILE A 482 -32.98 -1.68 -44.97
N GLU A 483 -33.86 -1.60 -43.98
CA GLU A 483 -34.94 -0.63 -43.99
C GLU A 483 -34.46 0.77 -43.59
N ASN A 484 -35.18 1.82 -44.01
CA ASN A 484 -34.84 3.21 -43.71
C ASN A 484 -35.04 3.60 -42.22
N ALA A 485 -35.63 2.73 -41.40
CA ALA A 485 -35.89 2.95 -39.97
C ALA A 485 -36.05 1.61 -39.22
N PRO A 486 -35.87 1.58 -37.88
CA PRO A 486 -36.19 0.41 -37.05
C PRO A 486 -37.63 -0.07 -37.24
N LEU A 487 -37.85 -1.38 -37.20
CA LEU A 487 -39.14 -1.98 -37.54
C LEU A 487 -40.18 -1.78 -36.45
N SER A 488 -41.46 -1.74 -36.84
CA SER A 488 -42.60 -1.84 -35.91
C SER A 488 -42.67 -3.26 -35.30
N GLY A 489 -41.84 -3.52 -34.30
CA GLY A 489 -41.60 -4.89 -33.81
C GLY A 489 -40.70 -5.03 -32.59
N PRO A 490 -40.47 -3.95 -31.81
CA PRO A 490 -39.11 -3.41 -31.60
C PRO A 490 -37.97 -4.26 -32.17
N TYR A 491 -37.57 -4.01 -33.43
CA TYR A 491 -36.38 -4.64 -34.04
C TYR A 491 -35.47 -3.62 -34.71
N VAL A 492 -34.18 -3.96 -34.80
CA VAL A 492 -33.19 -3.26 -35.62
C VAL A 492 -33.62 -3.25 -37.11
N ALA A 493 -33.23 -2.20 -37.86
CA ALA A 493 -33.70 -1.95 -39.24
C ALA A 493 -33.22 -2.97 -40.29
N ARG A 494 -32.08 -3.63 -40.04
CA ARG A 494 -31.54 -4.69 -40.88
C ARG A 494 -32.12 -6.03 -40.46
N HIS A 495 -32.53 -6.83 -41.44
CA HIS A 495 -33.05 -8.18 -41.21
C HIS A 495 -32.65 -9.13 -42.33
N TYR A 496 -32.70 -10.42 -42.01
CA TYR A 496 -32.08 -11.47 -42.79
C TYR A 496 -33.05 -12.62 -43.03
N GLN A 497 -33.05 -13.17 -44.24
CA GLN A 497 -33.60 -14.49 -44.53
C GLN A 497 -32.48 -15.37 -45.07
N ILE A 498 -32.35 -16.54 -44.47
CA ILE A 498 -31.48 -17.60 -44.97
C ILE A 498 -32.39 -18.80 -45.25
N SER A 499 -32.25 -19.40 -46.41
CA SER A 499 -33.06 -20.55 -46.83
C SER A 499 -32.26 -21.49 -47.75
N PRO A 500 -32.34 -22.82 -47.57
CA PRO A 500 -31.78 -23.76 -48.54
C PRO A 500 -32.42 -23.57 -49.92
N ASP A 501 -31.67 -23.82 -50.98
CA ASP A 501 -32.25 -24.00 -52.31
C ASP A 501 -33.08 -25.30 -52.33
N ALA A 502 -34.18 -25.31 -53.08
CA ALA A 502 -35.11 -26.42 -53.14
C ALA A 502 -34.57 -27.64 -53.91
N ILE A 503 -33.40 -27.53 -54.53
CA ILE A 503 -32.80 -28.57 -55.39
C ILE A 503 -31.81 -29.46 -54.61
N ASP A 504 -30.94 -28.89 -53.78
CA ASP A 504 -29.83 -29.60 -53.13
C ASP A 504 -29.58 -29.22 -51.65
N GLY A 505 -30.24 -28.19 -51.12
CA GLY A 505 -30.04 -27.69 -49.76
C GLY A 505 -30.72 -28.55 -48.68
N GLN A 506 -29.94 -29.10 -47.76
CA GLN A 506 -30.41 -29.94 -46.65
C GLN A 506 -30.42 -29.17 -45.32
N THR A 507 -31.53 -29.26 -44.57
CA THR A 507 -31.67 -28.63 -43.26
C THR A 507 -30.93 -29.41 -42.17
N GLY A 508 -30.19 -28.68 -41.34
CA GLY A 508 -29.38 -29.24 -40.26
C GLY A 508 -28.94 -28.16 -39.29
N ASN A 509 -28.07 -28.53 -38.36
CA ASN A 509 -27.49 -27.61 -37.40
C ASN A 509 -26.46 -26.70 -38.07
N ALA A 510 -26.49 -25.42 -37.72
CA ALA A 510 -25.54 -24.41 -38.17
C ALA A 510 -25.32 -23.34 -37.10
N LYS A 511 -24.15 -22.71 -37.12
CA LYS A 511 -23.93 -21.40 -36.52
C LYS A 511 -24.08 -20.33 -37.61
N ILE A 512 -24.92 -19.33 -37.36
CA ILE A 512 -25.13 -18.19 -38.26
C ILE A 512 -24.45 -16.98 -37.63
N THR A 513 -23.71 -16.21 -38.42
CA THR A 513 -23.20 -14.88 -38.03
C THR A 513 -23.93 -13.80 -38.80
N LEU A 514 -24.64 -12.94 -38.09
CA LEU A 514 -25.30 -11.75 -38.66
C LEU A 514 -24.46 -10.49 -38.39
N PHE A 515 -24.49 -9.53 -39.32
CA PHE A 515 -23.68 -8.32 -39.28
C PHE A 515 -24.55 -7.07 -39.11
N PHE A 516 -24.23 -6.21 -38.16
CA PHE A 516 -24.93 -4.94 -37.94
C PHE A 516 -23.93 -3.81 -37.72
N THR A 517 -24.27 -2.59 -38.09
CA THR A 517 -23.47 -1.39 -37.79
C THR A 517 -23.85 -0.84 -36.41
N GLN A 518 -22.93 -0.12 -35.75
CA GLN A 518 -23.28 0.59 -34.51
C GLN A 518 -24.43 1.61 -34.74
N ALA A 519 -24.46 2.27 -35.90
CA ALA A 519 -25.51 3.23 -36.25
C ALA A 519 -26.93 2.60 -36.28
N GLU A 520 -27.05 1.33 -36.68
CA GLU A 520 -28.33 0.60 -36.65
C GLU A 520 -28.77 0.28 -35.21
N PHE A 521 -27.83 0.02 -34.28
CA PHE A 521 -28.13 -0.14 -32.86
C PHE A 521 -28.44 1.20 -32.17
N ASP A 522 -27.73 2.27 -32.52
CA ASP A 522 -27.97 3.61 -31.99
C ASP A 522 -29.37 4.11 -32.40
N ALA A 523 -29.77 3.89 -33.65
CA ALA A 523 -31.11 4.19 -34.15
C ALA A 523 -32.21 3.40 -33.41
N TYR A 524 -31.95 2.14 -33.06
CA TYR A 524 -32.84 1.33 -32.21
C TYR A 524 -32.89 1.82 -30.76
N ASN A 525 -31.73 2.14 -30.17
CA ASN A 525 -31.58 2.61 -28.80
C ASN A 525 -32.26 3.96 -28.56
N ALA A 526 -32.28 4.84 -29.56
CA ALA A 526 -32.99 6.11 -29.54
C ALA A 526 -34.52 5.97 -29.43
N LEU A 527 -35.07 4.79 -29.72
CA LEU A 527 -36.51 4.51 -29.71
C LEU A 527 -36.93 3.56 -28.57
N THR A 528 -36.01 3.16 -27.69
CA THR A 528 -36.27 2.13 -26.65
C THR A 528 -35.87 2.55 -25.24
N SER A 529 -36.50 1.94 -24.23
CA SER A 529 -36.20 2.20 -22.81
C SER A 529 -34.87 1.58 -22.39
N LEU A 530 -34.15 2.23 -21.47
CA LEU A 530 -32.83 1.81 -20.93
C LEU A 530 -32.72 0.32 -20.52
N ALA A 531 -33.81 -0.31 -20.06
CA ALA A 531 -33.84 -1.73 -19.70
C ALA A 531 -33.68 -2.70 -20.90
N ASN A 532 -33.94 -2.22 -22.11
CA ASN A 532 -34.00 -2.97 -23.36
C ASN A 532 -32.99 -2.46 -24.42
N GLN A 533 -32.14 -1.50 -24.06
CA GLN A 533 -31.13 -0.97 -24.98
C GLN A 533 -30.05 -2.00 -25.29
N LEU A 534 -29.73 -2.10 -26.57
CA LEU A 534 -28.61 -2.84 -27.15
C LEU A 534 -27.27 -2.15 -26.83
N PRO A 535 -26.11 -2.82 -27.04
CA PRO A 535 -24.81 -2.24 -26.74
C PRO A 535 -24.60 -0.86 -27.38
N ALA A 536 -24.32 0.15 -26.56
CA ALA A 536 -23.90 1.47 -27.05
C ALA A 536 -22.41 1.50 -27.46
N SER A 537 -21.64 0.47 -27.10
CA SER A 537 -20.24 0.28 -27.49
C SER A 537 -19.77 -1.15 -27.18
N ALA A 538 -18.59 -1.53 -27.69
CA ALA A 538 -17.95 -2.83 -27.42
C ALA A 538 -17.72 -3.15 -25.92
N ILE A 539 -17.66 -2.14 -25.05
CA ILE A 539 -17.44 -2.32 -23.60
C ILE A 539 -18.74 -2.31 -22.77
N ASP A 540 -19.90 -2.11 -23.42
CA ASP A 540 -21.21 -2.10 -22.76
C ASP A 540 -21.71 -3.53 -22.48
N THR A 541 -21.06 -4.17 -21.50
CA THR A 541 -21.42 -5.51 -21.01
C THR A 541 -22.88 -5.63 -20.58
N ALA A 542 -23.49 -4.54 -20.11
CA ALA A 542 -24.91 -4.52 -19.74
C ALA A 542 -25.83 -4.52 -20.97
N GLY A 543 -25.49 -3.78 -22.03
CA GLY A 543 -26.16 -3.86 -23.33
C GLY A 543 -25.96 -5.21 -24.02
N ILE A 544 -24.77 -5.80 -23.90
CA ILE A 544 -24.47 -7.14 -24.47
C ILE A 544 -25.34 -8.20 -23.80
N ASN A 545 -25.35 -8.23 -22.47
CA ASN A 545 -26.17 -9.17 -21.69
C ASN A 545 -27.69 -9.02 -21.93
N ARG A 546 -28.12 -7.85 -22.42
CA ARG A 546 -29.51 -7.59 -22.82
C ARG A 546 -29.86 -8.11 -24.21
N LEU A 547 -28.90 -8.29 -25.12
CA LEU A 547 -29.16 -8.57 -26.54
C LEU A 547 -29.87 -9.91 -26.74
N ARG A 548 -30.90 -9.93 -27.59
CA ARG A 548 -31.66 -11.11 -28.00
C ARG A 548 -31.85 -11.12 -29.50
N ILE A 549 -32.03 -12.31 -30.05
CA ILE A 549 -32.32 -12.57 -31.45
C ILE A 549 -33.72 -13.17 -31.54
N VAL A 550 -34.53 -12.73 -32.50
CA VAL A 550 -35.86 -13.29 -32.74
C VAL A 550 -35.90 -13.97 -34.11
N LYS A 551 -36.27 -15.24 -34.11
CA LYS A 551 -36.36 -16.12 -35.28
C LYS A 551 -37.83 -16.32 -35.64
N PHE A 552 -38.22 -16.00 -36.87
CA PHE A 552 -39.59 -16.18 -37.37
C PHE A 552 -39.67 -17.35 -38.36
N PRO A 553 -40.45 -18.42 -38.06
CA PRO A 553 -40.43 -19.66 -38.83
C PRO A 553 -41.04 -19.53 -40.24
N GLY A 554 -40.40 -20.21 -41.19
CA GLY A 554 -40.73 -20.19 -42.62
C GLY A 554 -39.93 -19.14 -43.42
N VAL A 555 -40.37 -18.93 -44.66
CA VAL A 555 -39.88 -17.88 -45.57
C VAL A 555 -40.95 -16.81 -45.76
N SER A 556 -40.53 -15.58 -46.04
CA SER A 556 -41.40 -14.42 -46.23
C SER A 556 -42.37 -14.62 -47.40
N SER A 557 -43.68 -14.62 -47.12
CA SER A 557 -44.73 -14.91 -48.11
C SER A 557 -44.90 -13.86 -49.21
N ASP A 558 -44.42 -12.63 -48.98
CA ASP A 558 -44.50 -11.48 -49.88
C ASP A 558 -43.13 -11.06 -50.45
N GLY A 559 -42.03 -11.70 -50.01
CA GLY A 559 -40.66 -11.36 -50.39
C GLY A 559 -40.11 -10.06 -49.80
N LEU A 560 -40.84 -9.42 -48.86
CA LEU A 560 -40.45 -8.19 -48.17
C LEU A 560 -39.64 -8.44 -46.90
N GLY A 561 -39.71 -9.63 -46.32
CA GLY A 561 -38.92 -10.05 -45.15
C GLY A 561 -39.38 -9.47 -43.80
N LEU A 562 -40.51 -8.77 -43.73
CA LEU A 562 -41.01 -8.18 -42.49
C LEU A 562 -41.66 -9.22 -41.56
N PRO A 563 -41.69 -9.03 -40.22
CA PRO A 563 -42.18 -10.03 -39.25
C PRO A 563 -43.58 -10.59 -39.55
N ALA A 564 -44.50 -9.77 -40.06
CA ALA A 564 -45.86 -10.17 -40.41
C ALA A 564 -45.98 -11.05 -41.68
N SER A 565 -44.89 -11.21 -42.45
CA SER A 565 -44.85 -12.06 -43.65
C SER A 565 -44.43 -13.52 -43.36
N TYR A 566 -44.16 -13.85 -42.09
CA TYR A 566 -43.82 -15.20 -41.64
C TYR A 566 -45.03 -15.88 -40.98
N THR A 567 -45.01 -17.22 -40.98
CA THR A 567 -46.22 -18.03 -40.71
C THR A 567 -46.42 -18.46 -39.25
N GLY A 568 -45.51 -18.07 -38.35
CA GLY A 568 -45.59 -18.44 -36.93
C GLY A 568 -44.92 -17.42 -36.01
N GLU A 569 -45.14 -17.62 -34.70
CA GLU A 569 -44.64 -16.74 -33.63
C GLU A 569 -43.10 -16.67 -33.57
N GLY A 570 -42.60 -15.53 -33.09
CA GLY A 570 -41.15 -15.28 -33.00
C GLY A 570 -40.50 -16.01 -31.81
N GLU A 571 -39.54 -16.88 -32.09
CA GLU A 571 -38.74 -17.58 -31.06
C GLU A 571 -37.55 -16.71 -30.62
N THR A 572 -37.41 -16.49 -29.30
CA THR A 572 -36.30 -15.70 -28.75
C THR A 572 -35.09 -16.59 -28.45
N ILE A 573 -33.96 -16.26 -29.07
CA ILE A 573 -32.64 -16.85 -28.85
C ILE A 573 -31.81 -15.85 -28.05
N ASN A 574 -31.23 -16.31 -26.94
CA ASN A 574 -30.20 -15.56 -26.23
C ASN A 574 -28.82 -16.04 -26.72
N PRO A 575 -28.05 -15.25 -27.49
CA PRO A 575 -26.66 -15.58 -27.78
C PRO A 575 -25.83 -15.59 -26.48
N ALA A 576 -24.67 -16.23 -26.48
CA ALA A 576 -23.73 -16.04 -25.39
C ALA A 576 -23.14 -14.62 -25.48
N ASP A 577 -22.92 -13.95 -24.34
CA ASP A 577 -22.30 -12.61 -24.30
C ASP A 577 -20.91 -12.59 -24.98
N THR A 578 -20.26 -13.75 -25.12
CA THR A 578 -18.98 -13.95 -25.85
C THR A 578 -19.10 -14.09 -27.36
N ASP A 579 -20.30 -14.40 -27.88
CA ASP A 579 -20.62 -14.55 -29.30
C ASP A 579 -21.18 -13.24 -29.93
N VAL A 580 -21.19 -12.15 -29.16
CA VAL A 580 -21.61 -10.79 -29.56
C VAL A 580 -20.39 -9.88 -29.61
N ILE A 581 -19.74 -9.78 -30.77
CA ILE A 581 -18.42 -9.16 -30.93
C ILE A 581 -18.53 -7.91 -31.80
N PHE A 582 -17.90 -6.80 -31.41
CA PHE A 582 -17.75 -5.62 -32.27
C PHE A 582 -16.33 -5.57 -32.87
N GLU A 583 -16.23 -5.73 -34.18
CA GLU A 583 -14.96 -5.82 -34.91
C GLU A 583 -15.14 -5.24 -36.32
N ASP A 584 -14.11 -4.61 -36.90
CA ASP A 584 -14.16 -3.99 -38.23
C ASP A 584 -15.28 -2.94 -38.42
N GLY A 585 -15.75 -2.32 -37.32
CA GLY A 585 -16.86 -1.36 -37.32
C GLY A 585 -18.25 -1.99 -37.37
N VAL A 586 -18.36 -3.32 -37.26
CA VAL A 586 -19.63 -4.05 -37.23
C VAL A 586 -19.76 -4.98 -36.02
N TRP A 587 -20.98 -5.15 -35.56
CA TRP A 587 -21.41 -6.20 -34.65
C TRP A 587 -21.56 -7.51 -35.41
N LYS A 588 -20.75 -8.49 -35.04
CA LYS A 588 -20.83 -9.90 -35.45
C LYS A 588 -21.61 -10.62 -34.35
N ILE A 589 -22.84 -11.03 -34.63
CA ILE A 589 -23.70 -11.76 -33.68
C ILE A 589 -23.78 -13.21 -34.14
N THR A 590 -23.18 -14.12 -33.36
CA THR A 590 -23.15 -15.55 -33.68
C THR A 590 -24.13 -16.32 -32.80
N PHE A 591 -24.89 -17.24 -33.38
CA PHE A 591 -25.83 -18.09 -32.66
C PHE A 591 -26.07 -19.41 -33.37
N SER A 592 -26.49 -20.42 -32.61
CA SER A 592 -26.77 -21.76 -33.14
C SER A 592 -28.23 -21.91 -33.52
N VAL A 593 -28.51 -22.55 -34.65
CA VAL A 593 -29.86 -22.92 -35.12
C VAL A 593 -29.89 -24.36 -35.61
N SER A 594 -31.07 -24.98 -35.55
CA SER A 594 -31.40 -26.27 -36.18
C SER A 594 -32.29 -26.13 -37.42
N SER A 595 -32.68 -24.90 -37.77
CA SER A 595 -33.46 -24.57 -38.98
C SER A 595 -33.23 -23.10 -39.39
N PHE A 596 -33.40 -22.80 -40.67
CA PHE A 596 -33.17 -21.48 -41.27
C PHE A 596 -34.48 -20.76 -41.57
N SER A 597 -34.49 -19.43 -41.49
CA SER A 597 -35.71 -18.59 -41.50
C SER A 597 -35.40 -17.09 -41.58
N GLY A 598 -36.38 -16.23 -41.25
CA GLY A 598 -36.17 -14.81 -40.94
C GLY A 598 -35.54 -14.59 -39.55
N PHE A 599 -34.62 -13.62 -39.43
CA PHE A 599 -33.90 -13.30 -38.18
C PHE A 599 -33.82 -11.78 -37.90
N PHE A 600 -34.05 -11.39 -36.64
CA PHE A 600 -34.15 -10.01 -36.14
C PHE A 600 -33.45 -9.86 -34.76
N VAL A 601 -33.23 -8.64 -34.25
CA VAL A 601 -32.48 -8.36 -32.99
C VAL A 601 -33.20 -7.31 -32.10
N ASN A 602 -33.21 -7.51 -30.76
CA ASN A 602 -33.79 -6.63 -29.72
C ASN A 602 -33.16 -6.86 -28.29
N GLY A 603 -33.72 -6.35 -27.16
CA GLY A 603 -33.07 -6.51 -25.81
C GLY A 603 -33.92 -6.52 -24.49
N GLN A 604 -33.35 -6.99 -23.35
CA GLN A 604 -34.04 -7.43 -22.08
C GLN A 604 -33.15 -7.55 -20.75
N ALA A 605 -33.62 -7.29 -19.49
CA ALA A 605 -32.83 -7.01 -18.21
C ALA A 605 -32.43 -8.15 -17.14
N GLY A 606 -31.65 -7.85 -16.03
CA GLY A 606 -30.97 -8.78 -14.99
C GLY A 606 -30.86 -8.43 -13.42
N SER A 607 -30.01 -9.07 -12.52
CA SER A 607 -30.08 -9.12 -10.96
C SER A 607 -28.78 -9.17 -9.98
N LEU A 608 -28.84 -9.19 -8.57
CA LEU A 608 -27.75 -8.86 -7.49
C LEU A 608 -27.74 -9.50 -5.97
N SER A 609 -26.84 -9.16 -4.95
CA SER A 609 -26.49 -9.84 -3.58
C SER A 609 -26.11 -9.01 -2.21
N VAL A 610 -25.72 -9.62 -1.00
CA VAL A 610 -25.86 -9.20 0.50
C VAL A 610 -24.59 -9.05 1.52
N LYS A 611 -24.69 -8.50 2.82
CA LYS A 611 -23.60 -8.23 3.89
C LYS A 611 -23.91 -8.26 5.46
N LEU A 612 -22.88 -8.22 6.37
CA LEU A 612 -22.90 -8.13 7.90
C LEU A 612 -22.85 -6.67 8.50
N LEU A 613 -23.34 -6.43 9.75
CA LEU A 613 -23.25 -5.14 10.49
C LEU A 613 -22.37 -5.07 11.77
N ASP A 614 -22.61 -5.83 12.86
CA ASP A 614 -21.84 -5.72 14.14
C ASP A 614 -21.74 -7.03 14.97
N PHE A 615 -20.87 -7.07 16.01
CA PHE A 615 -20.72 -8.18 16.98
C PHE A 615 -20.11 -7.69 18.32
N LYS A 616 -20.62 -8.15 19.48
CA LYS A 616 -20.26 -7.67 20.85
C LYS A 616 -20.31 -8.77 21.93
N VAL A 617 -19.59 -8.61 23.05
CA VAL A 617 -19.57 -9.51 24.22
C VAL A 617 -19.59 -8.74 25.56
N SER A 618 -20.25 -9.23 26.61
CA SER A 618 -20.25 -8.68 27.98
C SER A 618 -20.33 -9.76 29.09
N GLN A 619 -19.99 -9.43 30.34
CA GLN A 619 -19.96 -10.36 31.50
C GLN A 619 -21.12 -10.11 32.48
N THR A 620 -21.61 -11.16 33.16
CA THR A 620 -22.69 -11.08 34.18
C THR A 620 -22.15 -11.13 35.62
N VAL A 621 -22.99 -10.71 36.58
CA VAL A 621 -22.69 -10.79 38.04
C VAL A 621 -22.55 -12.23 38.57
N GLN A 622 -22.92 -13.24 37.76
CA GLN A 622 -22.74 -14.66 38.05
C GLN A 622 -21.51 -15.26 37.36
N ASN A 623 -20.64 -14.41 36.78
CA ASN A 623 -19.43 -14.80 36.06
C ASN A 623 -19.68 -15.50 34.70
N GLU A 624 -20.83 -15.27 34.05
CA GLU A 624 -21.16 -15.76 32.68
C GLU A 624 -20.84 -14.71 31.60
N ASN A 625 -20.81 -15.08 30.32
CA ASN A 625 -20.57 -14.17 29.17
C ASN A 625 -21.72 -14.17 28.14
N VAL A 626 -22.15 -13.00 27.66
CA VAL A 626 -23.27 -12.79 26.70
C VAL A 626 -22.76 -12.19 25.38
N LEU A 627 -23.21 -12.71 24.24
CA LEU A 627 -22.75 -12.37 22.88
C LEU A 627 -23.93 -11.90 21.99
N VAL A 628 -23.76 -10.87 21.12
CA VAL A 628 -24.83 -10.28 20.27
C VAL A 628 -24.32 -9.78 18.90
N TRP A 629 -25.09 -9.92 17.79
CA TRP A 629 -24.74 -9.44 16.42
C TRP A 629 -25.93 -9.08 15.49
N ASN A 630 -25.66 -8.32 14.40
CA ASN A 630 -26.67 -7.84 13.42
C ASN A 630 -26.22 -7.93 11.92
N THR A 631 -27.14 -7.98 10.92
CA THR A 631 -26.85 -8.04 9.44
C THR A 631 -27.66 -7.06 8.56
N THR A 632 -27.26 -6.83 7.28
CA THR A 632 -27.89 -5.81 6.39
C THR A 632 -29.15 -6.26 5.65
N GLU A 633 -29.21 -7.50 5.17
CA GLU A 633 -30.38 -8.17 4.56
C GLU A 633 -30.09 -9.69 4.52
N GLN A 634 -30.97 -10.56 4.00
CA GLN A 634 -30.85 -12.03 4.19
C GLN A 634 -31.05 -12.91 2.94
N VAL A 635 -31.16 -12.34 1.74
CA VAL A 635 -31.17 -13.16 0.51
C VAL A 635 -29.81 -13.82 0.34
N GLY A 636 -29.73 -15.13 0.57
CA GLY A 636 -28.50 -15.92 0.42
C GLY A 636 -27.74 -16.26 1.72
N LEU A 637 -28.27 -15.94 2.91
CA LEU A 637 -27.63 -16.27 4.20
C LEU A 637 -28.16 -17.59 4.78
N ALA A 638 -27.30 -18.45 5.32
CA ALA A 638 -27.67 -19.76 5.87
C ALA A 638 -27.52 -19.90 7.40
N SER A 639 -26.35 -19.60 7.98
CA SER A 639 -26.12 -19.80 9.43
C SER A 639 -24.86 -19.10 9.97
N PHE A 640 -24.73 -19.05 11.29
CA PHE A 640 -23.55 -18.60 12.03
C PHE A 640 -23.00 -19.73 12.91
N GLU A 641 -21.67 -19.83 13.04
CA GLU A 641 -21.01 -20.62 14.10
C GLU A 641 -20.34 -19.67 15.10
N VAL A 642 -20.70 -19.80 16.38
CA VAL A 642 -20.08 -19.06 17.50
C VAL A 642 -18.88 -19.86 17.98
N GLN A 643 -17.70 -19.24 18.05
CA GLN A 643 -16.47 -19.92 18.43
C GLN A 643 -15.78 -19.29 19.65
N LYS A 644 -15.20 -20.12 20.53
CA LYS A 644 -14.49 -19.75 21.77
C LYS A 644 -13.02 -20.17 21.71
N SER A 645 -12.16 -19.54 22.51
CA SER A 645 -10.81 -20.03 22.83
C SER A 645 -10.28 -19.49 24.17
N THR A 646 -9.28 -20.17 24.75
CA THR A 646 -8.43 -19.69 25.85
C THR A 646 -7.14 -19.01 25.37
N SER A 647 -6.91 -18.96 24.05
CA SER A 647 -5.80 -18.25 23.39
C SER A 647 -6.32 -17.50 22.17
N ASP A 648 -5.59 -16.55 21.63
CA ASP A 648 -6.01 -15.82 20.41
C ASP A 648 -5.88 -16.66 19.11
N LYS A 649 -5.57 -17.97 19.20
CA LYS A 649 -5.06 -18.79 18.08
C LYS A 649 -5.90 -20.00 17.69
N VAL A 650 -6.54 -20.69 18.62
CA VAL A 650 -7.23 -21.97 18.36
C VAL A 650 -8.69 -21.89 18.78
N PHE A 651 -9.58 -21.60 17.84
CA PHE A 651 -11.01 -21.42 18.10
C PHE A 651 -11.82 -22.70 17.87
N GLU A 652 -12.55 -23.13 18.90
CA GLU A 652 -13.52 -24.23 18.84
C GLU A 652 -14.95 -23.67 18.66
N THR A 653 -15.79 -24.33 17.86
CA THR A 653 -17.21 -23.94 17.75
C THR A 653 -17.96 -24.41 18.99
N ILE A 654 -18.57 -23.46 19.71
CA ILE A 654 -19.36 -23.72 20.94
C ILE A 654 -20.87 -23.67 20.70
N GLU A 655 -21.33 -23.05 19.60
CA GLU A 655 -22.75 -23.05 19.20
C GLU A 655 -22.91 -22.82 17.69
N LYS A 656 -24.00 -23.31 17.10
CA LYS A 656 -24.44 -22.97 15.74
C LYS A 656 -25.83 -22.36 15.72
N VAL A 657 -25.94 -21.13 15.22
CA VAL A 657 -27.19 -20.37 15.12
C VAL A 657 -27.60 -20.26 13.66
N ASN A 658 -28.68 -20.93 13.27
CA ASN A 658 -29.21 -20.83 11.90
C ASN A 658 -29.76 -19.42 11.64
N ALA A 659 -29.67 -18.94 10.39
CA ALA A 659 -30.36 -17.73 10.00
C ALA A 659 -31.86 -17.99 10.01
N SER A 660 -32.61 -17.20 10.79
CA SER A 660 -34.06 -17.27 10.83
C SER A 660 -34.66 -16.74 9.52
N ASN A 661 -35.96 -16.94 9.35
CA ASN A 661 -36.75 -16.31 8.29
C ASN A 661 -36.52 -14.78 8.19
N PHE A 662 -36.61 -14.27 6.95
CA PHE A 662 -36.14 -12.97 6.40
C PHE A 662 -36.35 -11.66 7.21
N LEU A 663 -37.05 -11.68 8.34
CA LEU A 663 -37.36 -10.52 9.18
C LEU A 663 -36.43 -10.36 10.40
N GLN A 664 -35.65 -11.39 10.77
CA GLN A 664 -34.80 -11.33 11.97
C GLN A 664 -33.33 -11.04 11.62
N ASN A 665 -32.93 -9.77 11.62
CA ASN A 665 -31.53 -9.38 11.40
C ASN A 665 -30.69 -9.23 12.69
N LYS A 666 -31.14 -9.79 13.82
CA LYS A 666 -30.49 -9.69 15.15
C LYS A 666 -30.39 -11.04 15.87
N TYR A 667 -29.26 -11.31 16.49
CA TYR A 667 -28.92 -12.62 17.06
C TYR A 667 -28.16 -12.51 18.40
N GLN A 668 -28.25 -13.52 19.26
CA GLN A 668 -27.58 -13.57 20.57
C GLN A 668 -27.22 -15.00 21.03
N PHE A 669 -26.25 -15.12 21.93
CA PHE A 669 -25.82 -16.37 22.60
C PHE A 669 -25.27 -16.10 24.02
N VAL A 670 -25.23 -17.10 24.92
CA VAL A 670 -24.69 -16.97 26.29
C VAL A 670 -23.81 -18.16 26.67
N ASP A 671 -22.55 -17.90 27.00
CA ASP A 671 -21.63 -18.88 27.59
C ASP A 671 -21.70 -18.83 29.13
N LYS A 672 -22.27 -19.87 29.71
CA LYS A 672 -22.50 -20.00 31.16
C LYS A 672 -21.31 -20.58 31.94
N GLN A 673 -20.30 -21.10 31.23
CA GLN A 673 -19.12 -21.71 31.81
C GLN A 673 -17.86 -21.19 31.10
N PRO A 674 -17.56 -19.89 31.22
CA PRO A 674 -16.27 -19.36 30.82
C PRO A 674 -15.18 -19.90 31.75
N ASN A 675 -13.97 -20.03 31.22
CA ASN A 675 -12.82 -20.48 32.00
C ASN A 675 -12.47 -19.45 33.08
N GLU A 676 -11.90 -19.89 34.21
CA GLU A 676 -11.35 -19.04 35.29
C GLU A 676 -10.01 -18.38 34.85
N SER A 677 -10.02 -17.75 33.68
CA SER A 677 -8.88 -17.17 32.96
C SER A 677 -9.38 -16.16 31.92
N ILE A 678 -8.52 -15.74 30.98
CA ILE A 678 -8.98 -15.00 29.79
C ILE A 678 -9.70 -15.96 28.82
N ASN A 679 -10.80 -15.49 28.21
CA ASN A 679 -11.62 -16.17 27.21
C ASN A 679 -11.79 -15.28 25.96
N TYR A 680 -11.71 -15.85 24.75
CA TYR A 680 -11.84 -15.16 23.45
C TYR A 680 -13.03 -15.69 22.64
N TYR A 681 -13.73 -14.84 21.88
CA TYR A 681 -14.91 -15.22 21.06
C TYR A 681 -14.94 -14.61 19.66
N ARG A 682 -15.43 -15.33 18.64
CA ARG A 682 -15.69 -14.84 17.26
C ARG A 682 -16.87 -15.54 16.57
N LEU A 683 -17.31 -15.05 15.41
CA LEU A 683 -18.32 -15.66 14.55
C LEU A 683 -17.72 -16.14 13.21
N LYS A 684 -18.29 -17.19 12.64
CA LYS A 684 -18.17 -17.60 11.24
C LYS A 684 -19.56 -17.51 10.60
N ILE A 685 -19.68 -16.86 9.44
CA ILE A 685 -20.93 -16.54 8.75
C ILE A 685 -20.99 -17.37 7.48
N ILE A 686 -22.08 -18.10 7.24
CA ILE A 686 -22.19 -19.10 6.17
C ILE A 686 -23.38 -18.76 5.28
N ASN A 687 -23.15 -18.70 3.98
CA ASN A 687 -24.13 -18.41 2.93
C ASN A 687 -24.80 -19.69 2.40
N THR A 688 -25.89 -19.55 1.64
CA THR A 688 -26.64 -20.69 1.06
C THR A 688 -25.89 -21.43 -0.04
N ASP A 689 -24.90 -20.79 -0.66
CA ASP A 689 -23.95 -21.41 -1.61
C ASP A 689 -22.77 -22.11 -0.91
N SER A 690 -22.81 -22.23 0.42
CA SER A 690 -21.76 -22.78 1.30
C SER A 690 -20.46 -21.96 1.39
N THR A 691 -20.41 -20.75 0.82
CA THR A 691 -19.30 -19.80 1.09
C THR A 691 -19.39 -19.26 2.52
N PHE A 692 -18.27 -18.78 3.09
CA PHE A 692 -18.25 -18.24 4.46
C PHE A 692 -17.22 -17.13 4.68
N GLU A 693 -17.47 -16.30 5.70
CA GLU A 693 -16.54 -15.27 6.21
C GLU A 693 -16.45 -15.30 7.76
N TYR A 694 -15.51 -14.55 8.36
CA TYR A 694 -15.29 -14.50 9.82
C TYR A 694 -15.40 -13.08 10.38
N SER A 695 -15.89 -12.95 11.62
CA SER A 695 -15.83 -11.70 12.39
C SER A 695 -14.46 -11.48 13.05
N LYS A 696 -14.26 -10.27 13.61
CA LYS A 696 -13.21 -10.01 14.60
C LYS A 696 -13.45 -10.79 15.91
N ALA A 697 -12.40 -10.99 16.70
CA ALA A 697 -12.45 -11.65 18.00
C ALA A 697 -12.46 -10.66 19.20
N ILE A 698 -13.06 -11.05 20.33
CA ILE A 698 -13.27 -10.22 21.54
C ILE A 698 -12.90 -11.03 22.82
N ALA A 699 -12.37 -10.40 23.89
CA ALA A 699 -11.81 -11.09 25.07
C ALA A 699 -12.33 -10.62 26.46
N VAL A 700 -12.36 -11.51 27.50
CA VAL A 700 -12.92 -11.32 28.88
C VAL A 700 -12.12 -12.13 29.96
N ASN A 701 -12.09 -11.78 31.28
CA ASN A 701 -11.18 -12.37 32.35
C ASN A 701 -11.83 -12.66 33.75
N ASN A 702 -11.30 -13.63 34.55
CA ASN A 702 -12.00 -14.27 35.72
C ASN A 702 -11.11 -15.03 36.84
N ASN A 703 -10.61 -14.50 38.00
CA ASN A 703 -9.88 -15.31 39.08
C ASN A 703 -9.59 -14.61 40.49
N GLU A 704 -9.35 -15.34 41.64
CA GLU A 704 -8.32 -15.17 42.77
C GLU A 704 -8.55 -15.73 44.24
N LYS A 705 -7.46 -16.00 45.04
CA LYS A 705 -7.43 -16.45 46.49
C LYS A 705 -6.15 -16.05 47.30
N SER A 706 -6.14 -15.01 48.17
CA SER A 706 -4.91 -14.59 48.92
C SER A 706 -5.16 -13.82 50.26
N LEU A 707 -4.10 -13.42 51.01
CA LEU A 707 -4.20 -12.40 52.08
C LEU A 707 -4.56 -11.07 51.42
N GLN A 708 -5.75 -10.57 51.69
CA GLN A 708 -6.31 -9.41 51.01
C GLN A 708 -6.69 -8.34 52.02
N VAL A 709 -6.11 -7.16 51.88
CA VAL A 709 -6.62 -5.93 52.49
C VAL A 709 -7.36 -5.20 51.39
N GLY A 710 -8.68 -5.03 51.54
CA GLY A 710 -9.51 -4.32 50.58
C GLY A 710 -9.28 -2.80 50.64
N GLU A 711 -10.16 -2.08 49.96
CA GLU A 711 -10.28 -0.63 50.13
C GLU A 711 -11.20 -0.28 51.30
N PHE A 712 -11.14 0.97 51.74
CA PHE A 712 -12.16 1.52 52.63
C PHE A 712 -13.49 1.66 51.89
N TYR A 713 -14.60 1.30 52.55
CA TYR A 713 -15.96 1.44 52.04
C TYR A 713 -16.95 1.82 53.16
N PRO A 714 -17.76 2.89 52.99
CA PRO A 714 -17.69 3.85 51.90
C PRO A 714 -16.40 4.67 51.92
N ASN A 715 -15.91 5.03 50.74
CA ASN A 715 -14.82 5.98 50.51
C ASN A 715 -15.23 6.81 49.27
N PRO A 716 -15.61 8.10 49.42
CA PRO A 716 -15.48 8.92 50.62
C PRO A 716 -16.30 8.47 51.84
N SER A 717 -15.83 8.84 53.03
CA SER A 717 -16.37 8.46 54.32
C SER A 717 -17.03 9.65 55.02
N ASN A 718 -18.25 9.45 55.51
CA ASN A 718 -18.98 10.40 56.33
C ASN A 718 -19.15 9.81 57.75
N GLU A 719 -18.41 10.37 58.71
CA GLU A 719 -18.21 9.92 60.12
C GLU A 719 -17.65 8.50 60.34
N GLN A 720 -17.91 7.53 59.46
CA GLN A 720 -17.45 6.15 59.58
C GLN A 720 -17.19 5.50 58.21
N THR A 721 -16.21 4.61 58.16
CA THR A 721 -15.95 3.70 57.03
C THR A 721 -15.67 2.28 57.55
N SER A 722 -15.52 1.31 56.66
CA SER A 722 -15.10 -0.05 56.99
C SER A 722 -14.02 -0.53 56.02
N ILE A 723 -13.11 -1.40 56.47
CA ILE A 723 -12.11 -2.06 55.62
C ILE A 723 -12.19 -3.58 55.76
N PHE A 724 -12.16 -4.26 54.62
CA PHE A 724 -12.11 -5.71 54.54
C PHE A 724 -10.67 -6.21 54.71
N ILE A 725 -10.46 -7.21 55.57
CA ILE A 725 -9.17 -7.90 55.74
C ILE A 725 -9.41 -9.41 55.79
N LYS A 726 -9.00 -10.12 54.73
CA LYS A 726 -8.98 -11.58 54.65
C LYS A 726 -7.67 -12.12 55.25
N SER A 727 -7.66 -12.31 56.57
CA SER A 727 -6.47 -12.76 57.29
C SER A 727 -6.26 -14.27 57.17
N ILE A 728 -5.00 -14.69 57.02
CA ILE A 728 -4.61 -16.11 56.98
C ILE A 728 -4.40 -16.73 58.39
N ALA A 729 -4.34 -15.90 59.44
CA ALA A 729 -4.14 -16.31 60.83
C ALA A 729 -4.82 -15.34 61.83
N VAL A 730 -4.86 -15.72 63.11
CA VAL A 730 -5.27 -14.83 64.21
C VAL A 730 -4.11 -13.89 64.54
N GLY A 731 -4.37 -12.60 64.75
CA GLY A 731 -3.32 -11.59 65.00
C GLY A 731 -3.87 -10.20 65.33
N LYS A 732 -2.98 -9.22 65.52
CA LYS A 732 -3.36 -7.81 65.74
C LYS A 732 -3.24 -7.01 64.45
N CYS A 733 -4.16 -6.07 64.25
CA CYS A 733 -4.10 -5.06 63.19
C CYS A 733 -4.03 -3.67 63.81
N THR A 734 -3.03 -2.86 63.46
CA THR A 734 -2.91 -1.45 63.88
C THR A 734 -3.16 -0.55 62.68
N ILE A 735 -4.10 0.38 62.80
CA ILE A 735 -4.46 1.34 61.74
C ILE A 735 -4.03 2.74 62.21
N VAL A 736 -3.27 3.46 61.39
CA VAL A 736 -2.78 4.81 61.71
C VAL A 736 -3.08 5.75 60.55
N ALA A 737 -3.78 6.85 60.81
CA ALA A 737 -4.00 7.91 59.84
C ALA A 737 -3.00 9.07 60.02
N TYR A 738 -2.53 9.61 58.90
CA TYR A 738 -1.64 10.76 58.79
C TYR A 738 -2.23 11.77 57.81
N ASP A 739 -1.92 13.06 57.98
CA ASP A 739 -2.15 14.03 56.91
C ASP A 739 -1.10 13.89 55.79
N LEU A 740 -1.28 14.64 54.70
CA LEU A 740 -0.39 14.60 53.54
C LEU A 740 1.04 15.11 53.82
N ALA A 741 1.25 15.80 54.95
CA ALA A 741 2.55 16.24 55.44
C ALA A 741 3.20 15.22 56.41
N GLY A 742 2.52 14.12 56.73
CA GLY A 742 3.05 13.02 57.54
C GLY A 742 2.83 13.16 59.05
N LYS A 743 2.06 14.17 59.49
CA LYS A 743 1.68 14.31 60.91
C LYS A 743 0.60 13.28 61.26
N MET A 744 0.81 12.56 62.36
CA MET A 744 -0.16 11.57 62.84
C MET A 744 -1.46 12.26 63.30
N LEU A 745 -2.59 11.78 62.78
CA LEU A 745 -3.94 12.26 63.11
C LEU A 745 -4.67 11.33 64.09
N GLN A 746 -4.61 10.03 63.85
CA GLN A 746 -5.36 9.02 64.61
C GLN A 746 -4.66 7.66 64.59
N LYS A 747 -4.85 6.85 65.64
CA LYS A 747 -4.32 5.49 65.74
C LYS A 747 -5.33 4.57 66.45
N GLU A 748 -5.63 3.44 65.83
CA GLU A 748 -6.49 2.38 66.35
C GLU A 748 -5.78 1.02 66.34
N THR A 749 -6.29 0.05 67.11
CA THR A 749 -5.78 -1.32 67.12
C THR A 749 -6.92 -2.31 67.32
N HIS A 750 -6.97 -3.31 66.44
CA HIS A 750 -8.04 -4.27 66.27
C HIS A 750 -7.49 -5.72 66.33
N GLN A 751 -8.35 -6.69 66.63
CA GLN A 751 -8.00 -8.11 66.62
C GLN A 751 -8.55 -8.78 65.35
N LEU A 752 -7.72 -9.55 64.65
CA LEU A 752 -8.05 -10.31 63.46
C LEU A 752 -8.32 -11.77 63.80
N THR A 753 -9.35 -12.34 63.18
CA THR A 753 -9.61 -13.78 63.11
C THR A 753 -9.11 -14.34 61.78
N LYS A 754 -8.85 -15.66 61.70
CA LYS A 754 -8.55 -16.32 60.44
C LYS A 754 -9.80 -16.38 59.56
N GLY A 755 -9.69 -15.89 58.33
CA GLY A 755 -10.81 -15.69 57.42
C GLY A 755 -11.10 -14.20 57.21
N GLU A 756 -12.35 -13.88 56.96
CA GLU A 756 -12.79 -12.53 56.57
C GLU A 756 -13.10 -11.68 57.80
N ASN A 757 -12.53 -10.47 57.84
CA ASN A 757 -12.72 -9.50 58.90
C ASN A 757 -13.20 -8.18 58.29
N PHE A 758 -14.22 -7.56 58.87
CA PHE A 758 -14.71 -6.25 58.46
C PHE A 758 -14.48 -5.27 59.62
N ILE A 759 -13.42 -4.49 59.54
CA ILE A 759 -13.04 -3.53 60.59
C ILE A 759 -13.76 -2.21 60.32
N LYS A 760 -14.58 -1.74 61.27
CA LYS A 760 -15.12 -0.38 61.26
C LYS A 760 -14.05 0.60 61.74
N TYR A 761 -13.91 1.72 61.04
CA TYR A 761 -12.94 2.76 61.33
C TYR A 761 -13.66 4.12 61.45
N ASN A 762 -13.39 4.86 62.53
CA ASN A 762 -14.07 6.12 62.83
C ASN A 762 -13.35 7.29 62.14
N THR A 763 -14.05 8.06 61.30
CA THR A 763 -13.49 9.19 60.57
C THR A 763 -13.96 10.55 61.09
N LYS A 764 -14.85 10.58 62.08
CA LYS A 764 -15.49 11.80 62.60
C LYS A 764 -14.53 12.86 63.15
N LEU A 765 -13.33 12.46 63.60
CA LEU A 765 -12.30 13.36 64.13
C LEU A 765 -11.16 13.63 63.14
N LEU A 766 -11.21 13.05 61.94
CA LEU A 766 -10.26 13.31 60.88
C LEU A 766 -10.66 14.60 60.12
N PRO A 767 -9.67 15.37 59.61
CA PRO A 767 -9.97 16.51 58.75
C PRO A 767 -10.65 16.05 57.46
N LYS A 768 -11.59 16.86 56.96
CA LYS A 768 -12.19 16.67 55.64
C LYS A 768 -11.11 16.74 54.55
N GLY A 769 -11.20 15.89 53.53
CA GLY A 769 -10.18 15.73 52.49
C GLY A 769 -9.51 14.35 52.52
N ILE A 770 -8.32 14.25 51.92
CA ILE A 770 -7.56 13.00 51.79
C ILE A 770 -6.61 12.83 52.98
N VAL A 771 -6.63 11.65 53.60
CA VAL A 771 -5.64 11.21 54.60
C VAL A 771 -4.96 9.92 54.16
N LEU A 772 -3.72 9.71 54.60
CA LEU A 772 -2.95 8.49 54.37
C LEU A 772 -3.16 7.54 55.55
N VAL A 773 -3.54 6.29 55.27
CA VAL A 773 -3.80 5.29 56.30
C VAL A 773 -2.83 4.12 56.16
N ARG A 774 -1.98 3.93 57.16
CA ARG A 774 -1.08 2.78 57.30
C ARG A 774 -1.76 1.68 58.13
N ILE A 775 -1.75 0.46 57.63
CA ILE A 775 -2.39 -0.71 58.22
C ILE A 775 -1.30 -1.78 58.45
N ASN A 776 -0.94 -2.00 59.71
CA ASN A 776 0.03 -3.01 60.11
C ASN A 776 -0.69 -4.26 60.64
N THR A 777 -0.60 -5.37 59.93
CA THR A 777 -1.23 -6.66 60.28
C THR A 777 -0.34 -7.58 61.13
N GLY A 778 0.79 -7.07 61.63
CA GLY A 778 1.83 -7.82 62.34
C GLY A 778 2.78 -8.58 61.39
N ASN A 779 2.25 -9.14 60.30
CA ASN A 779 3.04 -9.86 59.29
C ASN A 779 3.35 -9.01 58.04
N ALA A 780 2.56 -7.97 57.77
CA ALA A 780 2.71 -7.10 56.59
C ALA A 780 2.14 -5.69 56.85
N LEU A 781 2.76 -4.71 56.20
CA LEU A 781 2.31 -3.31 56.13
C LEU A 781 1.54 -3.07 54.83
N PHE A 782 0.46 -2.28 54.91
CA PHE A 782 -0.32 -1.82 53.76
C PHE A 782 -0.63 -0.33 53.92
N TYR A 783 -0.78 0.37 52.81
CA TYR A 783 -1.12 1.80 52.77
C TYR A 783 -2.39 2.01 51.93
N ARG A 784 -3.27 2.91 52.36
CA ARG A 784 -4.54 3.25 51.69
C ARG A 784 -4.78 4.76 51.73
N LYS A 785 -5.33 5.33 50.66
CA LYS A 785 -5.81 6.73 50.61
C LYS A 785 -7.30 6.73 51.03
N LEU A 786 -7.64 7.50 52.06
CA LEU A 786 -9.01 7.60 52.59
C LEU A 786 -9.50 9.04 52.43
N VAL A 787 -10.68 9.23 51.82
CA VAL A 787 -11.33 10.53 51.68
C VAL A 787 -12.39 10.68 52.79
N VAL A 788 -12.41 11.82 53.47
CA VAL A 788 -13.34 12.16 54.56
C VAL A 788 -14.17 13.38 54.14
N GLU A 789 -15.50 13.32 54.27
CA GLU A 789 -16.45 14.34 53.79
C GLU A 789 -16.91 15.37 54.82
#